data_AF-A0A7K1GFI5-F1
#
_entry.id   AF-A0A7K1GFI5-F1
#
_cell.length_a   1.000
_cell.length_b   1.000
_cell.length_c   1.000
_cell.angle_alpha   90.00
_cell.angle_beta   90.00
_cell.angle_gamma   90.00
#
_symmetry.space_group_name_H-M   'P 1'
#
loop_
_entity.id
_entity.type
_entity.pdbx_description
1 polymer ?
#
loop_
_entity_poly.entity_id
_entity_poly.type
_entity_poly.pdbx_seq_one_letter_code
_entity_poly.pdbx_strand_id
1 'polypeptide(L)'
;MNKIPHYILGSWTTGTEEGTPIHDSVTGEAFTSIAIEGLDIPEILNYGRTKGGEKLRKMTFQERGNMLKKLALYLTKRKDSFYDLSYRTGATKVDSWIDIEGGFGNLFANASLRKLFPNQPFHVEGDPIDLSRGGRFMAHHIMVPKRGVAVHINAFNFPVWGMLEKCAVNWMAGVPAVVLPAPSSSYLAEAVARTIIDSKILPEGALQIINGTVKNILDTVESQDVVTFTGSALTGRLLKAHPRLIEESVPFTMEADSLNASILGEDAKPGTPEFDLFIKEVRKEMTVKCGQKCTAIRRVIVPENLVEDVQIALGKALDKVTIGDPRLKEVRMGSLVSRQQVEAVRDSVNDLAKEAQIVYGDLDKIETIGADAKKGAFISPILLRADHPFQNTIIHEREAFGPVSTLMPYKNLDEAIALAQMGKGSLVSSIATSDDKIAKEYTINAASHHGRILVINREMAKQSTGHGSPLPYLVHGGPGRAGGGEEMGGMRGIKHYLQRTAIQGSPTTITEITGIYQQNAKYKEAEQHPFQYHWEDIEPGMSLKTHKRTLTDTDIINFANLTWDHFYAHTDITSLDGSIFEKRTAHGYFIISAAAGLFVYPNKGPVAANYGLDSIRFLRPLYHNDTIYVRLTCKEKVDRDVVSTEHPSGIVKWHVEVFDANFENRPESEKTEKDSPLVAVATILTMVQKKQETFVEMTDEKIDELLSKLKSDMRPEWGIMTPQHMVEHLEYTYKIASGEIQDFDVNTPEKILEKVHASLYNYDKFPKNSQFPLLEKDTLDELRHADLETAIEKFKEQRKKYIEYFKENPEAILNNMVFGEMNKYEWYLLERKHLNHHFEQFNLL
;
A
#
# COMPACT_ATOMS: atom_id res chain seq x y z
N MET A 1 38.50 -10.34 -12.46
CA MET A 1 37.35 -9.46 -12.18
C MET A 1 36.27 -10.32 -11.56
N ASN A 2 35.57 -9.85 -10.51
CA ASN A 2 34.50 -10.64 -9.91
C ASN A 2 33.27 -10.68 -10.83
N LYS A 3 32.56 -11.80 -10.86
CA LYS A 3 31.30 -11.94 -11.60
C LYS A 3 30.13 -11.58 -10.68
N ILE A 4 29.15 -10.83 -11.19
CA ILE A 4 27.89 -10.59 -10.48
C ILE A 4 27.13 -11.92 -10.42
N PRO A 5 26.80 -12.45 -9.23
CA PRO A 5 26.08 -13.71 -9.11
C PRO A 5 24.57 -13.53 -9.36
N HIS A 6 23.91 -14.58 -9.82
CA HIS A 6 22.45 -14.71 -9.90
C HIS A 6 21.93 -15.39 -8.64
N TYR A 7 20.69 -15.11 -8.25
CA TYR A 7 19.98 -15.91 -7.25
C TYR A 7 18.86 -16.68 -7.91
N ILE A 8 19.07 -17.98 -8.07
CA ILE A 8 18.17 -18.88 -8.79
C ILE A 8 18.13 -20.25 -8.09
N LEU A 9 16.99 -20.93 -8.16
CA LEU A 9 16.83 -22.26 -7.56
C LEU A 9 17.22 -22.31 -6.07
N GLY A 10 17.02 -21.20 -5.35
CA GLY A 10 17.35 -21.07 -3.92
C GLY A 10 18.83 -20.88 -3.61
N SER A 11 19.69 -20.62 -4.60
CA SER A 11 21.15 -20.50 -4.41
C SER A 11 21.77 -19.36 -5.23
N TRP A 12 22.92 -18.88 -4.76
CA TRP A 12 23.74 -17.92 -5.50
C TRP A 12 24.70 -18.67 -6.43
N THR A 13 24.70 -18.31 -7.72
CA THR A 13 25.56 -18.94 -8.74
C THR A 13 26.01 -17.93 -9.80
N THR A 14 26.93 -18.30 -10.69
CA THR A 14 27.42 -17.48 -11.82
C THR A 14 27.45 -18.31 -13.09
N GLY A 15 27.33 -17.69 -14.26
CA GLY A 15 27.54 -18.37 -15.54
C GLY A 15 28.97 -18.91 -15.72
N THR A 16 29.10 -19.87 -16.64
CA THR A 16 30.34 -20.62 -16.86
C THR A 16 31.39 -19.85 -17.66
N GLU A 17 30.99 -18.89 -18.49
CA GLU A 17 31.88 -18.07 -19.32
C GLU A 17 32.59 -16.95 -18.54
N GLU A 18 33.63 -16.33 -19.10
CA GLU A 18 34.38 -15.24 -18.43
C GLU A 18 33.50 -14.03 -18.06
N GLY A 19 32.50 -13.74 -18.90
CA GLY A 19 31.49 -12.71 -18.70
C GLY A 19 31.80 -11.37 -19.36
N THR A 20 30.76 -10.58 -19.60
CA THR A 20 30.85 -9.23 -20.19
C THR A 20 31.23 -8.20 -19.11
N PRO A 21 32.25 -7.34 -19.33
CA PRO A 21 32.66 -6.34 -18.34
C PRO A 21 31.62 -5.23 -18.18
N ILE A 22 31.40 -4.84 -16.92
CA ILE A 22 30.58 -3.71 -16.48
C ILE A 22 31.48 -2.60 -15.97
N HIS A 23 31.19 -1.39 -16.42
CA HIS A 23 32.03 -0.22 -16.20
C HIS A 23 31.38 0.73 -15.20
N ASP A 24 32.20 1.40 -14.40
CA ASP A 24 31.80 2.55 -13.61
C ASP A 24 31.51 3.72 -14.56
N SER A 25 30.30 4.26 -14.51
CA SER A 25 29.85 5.32 -15.42
C SER A 25 30.61 6.63 -15.25
N VAL A 26 31.24 6.85 -14.10
CA VAL A 26 31.97 8.08 -13.76
C VAL A 26 33.43 7.97 -14.15
N THR A 27 34.08 6.83 -13.87
CA THR A 27 35.53 6.65 -14.09
C THR A 27 35.89 5.93 -15.38
N GLY A 28 34.95 5.19 -15.97
CA GLY A 28 35.18 4.32 -17.12
C GLY A 28 35.91 3.00 -16.80
N GLU A 29 36.21 2.73 -15.53
CA GLU A 29 36.89 1.51 -15.09
C GLU A 29 35.95 0.30 -15.12
N ALA A 30 36.38 -0.81 -15.72
CA ALA A 30 35.68 -2.09 -15.60
C ALA A 30 35.95 -2.71 -14.22
N PHE A 31 34.92 -2.89 -13.39
CA PHE A 31 35.08 -3.32 -12.00
C PHE A 31 34.43 -4.68 -11.69
N THR A 32 33.47 -5.12 -12.49
CA THR A 32 32.77 -6.40 -12.35
C THR A 32 32.35 -6.94 -13.73
N SER A 33 32.02 -8.22 -13.85
CA SER A 33 31.49 -8.80 -15.10
C SER A 33 30.20 -9.59 -14.89
N ILE A 34 29.51 -9.91 -15.98
CA ILE A 34 28.27 -10.70 -15.98
C ILE A 34 28.42 -11.92 -16.90
N ALA A 35 28.12 -13.11 -16.39
CA ALA A 35 28.20 -14.38 -17.11
C ALA A 35 26.88 -15.13 -16.91
N ILE A 36 26.23 -15.59 -17.98
CA ILE A 36 24.89 -16.21 -18.03
C ILE A 36 24.87 -17.60 -18.68
N GLU A 37 25.98 -18.10 -19.23
CA GLU A 37 26.02 -19.42 -19.86
C GLU A 37 25.84 -20.52 -18.80
N GLY A 38 25.05 -21.53 -19.14
CA GLY A 38 24.77 -22.67 -18.26
C GLY A 38 23.56 -22.51 -17.32
N LEU A 39 22.82 -21.40 -17.38
CA LEU A 39 21.59 -21.25 -16.59
C LEU A 39 20.42 -22.06 -17.20
N ASP A 40 19.78 -22.91 -16.38
CA ASP A 40 18.59 -23.67 -16.77
C ASP A 40 17.31 -22.83 -16.61
N ILE A 41 17.01 -22.04 -17.64
CA ILE A 41 15.85 -21.12 -17.64
C ILE A 41 14.51 -21.83 -17.37
N PRO A 42 14.18 -22.96 -18.04
CA PRO A 42 12.95 -23.69 -17.74
C PRO A 42 12.81 -24.05 -16.27
N GLU A 43 13.86 -24.58 -15.65
CA GLU A 43 13.80 -24.97 -14.23
C GLU A 43 13.73 -23.75 -13.31
N ILE A 44 14.37 -22.63 -13.66
CA ILE A 44 14.25 -21.36 -12.92
C ILE A 44 12.80 -20.88 -12.87
N LEU A 45 12.11 -20.88 -14.02
CA LEU A 45 10.69 -20.49 -14.07
C LEU A 45 9.82 -21.46 -13.25
N ASN A 46 10.01 -22.77 -13.46
CA ASN A 46 9.29 -23.83 -12.74
C ASN A 46 9.47 -23.75 -11.22
N TYR A 47 10.68 -23.48 -10.74
CA TYR A 47 10.99 -23.33 -9.33
C TYR A 47 10.21 -22.15 -8.71
N GLY A 48 10.10 -21.03 -9.43
CA GLY A 48 9.24 -19.92 -9.03
C GLY A 48 7.79 -20.36 -8.88
N ARG A 49 7.22 -21.00 -9.92
CA ARG A 49 5.82 -21.47 -9.96
C ARG A 49 5.46 -22.41 -8.81
N THR A 50 6.36 -23.35 -8.50
CA THR A 50 6.13 -24.47 -7.58
C THR A 50 6.59 -24.23 -6.15
N LYS A 51 7.69 -23.50 -5.91
CA LYS A 51 8.20 -23.24 -4.54
C LYS A 51 7.72 -21.91 -3.99
N GLY A 52 7.98 -20.82 -4.71
CA GLY A 52 7.59 -19.47 -4.30
C GLY A 52 6.09 -19.27 -4.35
N GLY A 53 5.50 -19.59 -5.50
CA GLY A 53 4.08 -19.37 -5.77
C GLY A 53 3.16 -20.16 -4.84
N GLU A 54 3.49 -21.41 -4.49
CA GLU A 54 2.64 -22.21 -3.61
C GLU A 54 2.45 -21.56 -2.23
N LYS A 55 3.55 -21.06 -1.64
CA LYS A 55 3.51 -20.41 -0.33
C LYS A 55 2.80 -19.06 -0.39
N LEU A 56 3.11 -18.23 -1.38
CA LEU A 56 2.50 -16.90 -1.54
C LEU A 56 0.98 -16.97 -1.77
N ARG A 57 0.50 -17.96 -2.53
CA ARG A 57 -0.94 -18.12 -2.81
C ARG A 57 -1.75 -18.63 -1.60
N LYS A 58 -1.10 -19.31 -0.65
CA LYS A 58 -1.72 -19.74 0.61
C LYS A 58 -1.90 -18.59 1.59
N MET A 59 -1.03 -17.57 1.51
CA MET A 59 -1.13 -16.38 2.35
C MET A 59 -2.36 -15.54 1.99
N THR A 60 -2.93 -14.82 2.95
CA THR A 60 -3.95 -13.80 2.69
C THR A 60 -3.33 -12.50 2.18
N PHE A 61 -4.13 -11.60 1.60
CA PHE A 61 -3.64 -10.24 1.29
C PHE A 61 -3.12 -9.50 2.53
N GLN A 62 -3.66 -9.76 3.72
CA GLN A 62 -3.19 -9.13 4.95
C GLN A 62 -1.78 -9.59 5.30
N GLU A 63 -1.53 -10.90 5.25
CA GLU A 63 -0.23 -11.49 5.51
C GLU A 63 0.82 -11.03 4.49
N ARG A 64 0.45 -10.98 3.20
CA ARG A 64 1.34 -10.47 2.14
C ARG A 64 1.65 -9.00 2.33
N GLY A 65 0.66 -8.17 2.67
CA GLY A 65 0.90 -6.76 2.97
C GLY A 65 1.79 -6.54 4.20
N ASN A 66 1.61 -7.32 5.26
CA ASN A 66 2.48 -7.25 6.44
C ASN A 66 3.91 -7.76 6.16
N MET A 67 4.06 -8.77 5.31
CA MET A 67 5.36 -9.23 4.80
C MET A 67 6.08 -8.11 4.04
N LEU A 68 5.39 -7.39 3.14
CA LEU A 68 5.96 -6.23 2.43
C LEU A 68 6.35 -5.10 3.37
N LYS A 69 5.52 -4.78 4.37
CA LYS A 69 5.84 -3.77 5.40
C LYS A 69 7.10 -4.14 6.17
N LYS A 70 7.23 -5.40 6.59
CA LYS A 70 8.40 -5.92 7.30
C LYS A 70 9.66 -5.80 6.44
N LEU A 71 9.55 -6.14 5.15
CA LEU A 71 10.66 -6.02 4.20
C LEU A 71 11.10 -4.56 4.00
N ALA A 72 10.15 -3.65 3.81
CA ALA A 72 10.44 -2.23 3.63
C ALA A 72 11.21 -1.64 4.82
N LEU A 73 10.79 -1.97 6.06
CA LEU A 73 11.49 -1.57 7.29
C LEU A 73 12.90 -2.18 7.38
N TYR A 74 13.06 -3.43 6.95
CA TYR A 74 14.35 -4.12 6.98
C TYR A 74 15.37 -3.49 6.03
N LEU A 75 14.94 -3.15 4.81
CA LEU A 75 15.77 -2.51 3.79
C LEU A 75 16.11 -1.06 4.14
N THR A 76 15.15 -0.30 4.65
CA THR A 76 15.36 1.11 5.05
C THR A 76 16.48 1.26 6.08
N LYS A 77 16.61 0.30 7.01
CA LYS A 77 17.68 0.27 8.02
C LYS A 77 19.07 -0.04 7.46
N ARG A 78 19.17 -0.47 6.19
CA ARG A 78 20.40 -0.91 5.52
C ARG A 78 20.68 -0.13 4.24
N LYS A 79 20.04 1.02 4.07
CA LYS A 79 20.07 1.77 2.80
C LYS A 79 21.43 2.37 2.47
N ASP A 80 22.24 2.68 3.48
CA ASP A 80 23.45 3.50 3.31
C ASP A 80 24.48 2.85 2.37
N SER A 81 24.69 1.53 2.45
CA SER A 81 25.61 0.81 1.57
C SER A 81 25.19 0.81 0.10
N PHE A 82 23.90 1.00 -0.20
CA PHE A 82 23.42 1.04 -1.59
C PHE A 82 23.78 2.35 -2.29
N TYR A 83 23.95 3.45 -1.55
CA TYR A 83 24.32 4.73 -2.13
C TYR A 83 25.74 4.70 -2.71
N ASP A 84 26.70 4.10 -2.00
CA ASP A 84 28.09 3.99 -2.46
C ASP A 84 28.19 3.24 -3.79
N LEU A 85 27.37 2.19 -3.93
CA LEU A 85 27.27 1.42 -5.16
C LEU A 85 26.53 2.19 -6.26
N SER A 86 25.46 2.91 -5.90
CA SER A 86 24.66 3.71 -6.83
C SER A 86 25.45 4.84 -7.49
N TYR A 87 26.46 5.41 -6.84
CA TYR A 87 27.33 6.43 -7.47
C TYR A 87 28.03 5.93 -8.73
N ARG A 88 28.29 4.61 -8.84
CA ARG A 88 28.88 4.00 -10.04
C ARG A 88 27.94 4.02 -11.24
N THR A 89 26.65 4.27 -11.04
CA THR A 89 25.65 4.45 -12.13
C THR A 89 25.69 5.87 -12.71
N GLY A 90 26.49 6.77 -12.14
CA GLY A 90 26.49 8.19 -12.47
C GLY A 90 25.42 9.01 -11.74
N ALA A 91 24.60 8.40 -10.89
CA ALA A 91 23.55 9.10 -10.15
C ALA A 91 24.11 9.92 -8.98
N THR A 92 23.65 11.17 -8.80
CA THR A 92 23.91 11.95 -7.58
C THR A 92 23.18 11.37 -6.38
N LYS A 93 23.48 11.83 -5.15
CA LYS A 93 22.75 11.36 -3.95
C LYS A 93 21.23 11.51 -4.06
N VAL A 94 20.74 12.63 -4.63
CA VAL A 94 19.30 12.87 -4.81
C VAL A 94 18.73 11.92 -5.87
N ASP A 95 19.46 11.68 -6.94
CA ASP A 95 19.08 10.74 -7.99
C ASP A 95 19.03 9.28 -7.49
N SER A 96 19.97 8.90 -6.64
CA SER A 96 20.00 7.60 -5.96
C SER A 96 18.89 7.48 -4.93
N TRP A 97 18.55 8.56 -4.24
CA TRP A 97 17.41 8.58 -3.30
C TRP A 97 16.09 8.25 -4.01
N ILE A 98 15.86 8.77 -5.21
CA ILE A 98 14.67 8.47 -6.02
C ILE A 98 14.62 6.97 -6.37
N ASP A 99 15.73 6.35 -6.76
CA ASP A 99 15.78 4.93 -7.12
C ASP A 99 15.66 4.02 -5.89
N ILE A 100 16.49 4.24 -4.88
CA ILE A 100 16.60 3.37 -3.70
C ILE A 100 15.39 3.54 -2.79
N GLU A 101 15.16 4.76 -2.29
CA GLU A 101 14.09 5.02 -1.32
C GLU A 101 12.73 5.08 -2.00
N GLY A 102 12.64 5.49 -3.27
CA GLY A 102 11.42 5.31 -4.06
C GLY A 102 11.06 3.84 -4.25
N GLY A 103 12.04 2.96 -4.47
CA GLY A 103 11.81 1.51 -4.50
C GLY A 103 11.32 0.95 -3.16
N PHE A 104 11.90 1.37 -2.04
CA PHE A 104 11.42 0.96 -0.71
C PHE A 104 10.03 1.54 -0.37
N GLY A 105 9.76 2.76 -0.84
CA GLY A 105 8.45 3.40 -0.75
C GLY A 105 7.35 2.60 -1.45
N ASN A 106 7.64 1.97 -2.58
CA ASN A 106 6.69 1.07 -3.26
C ASN A 106 6.26 -0.12 -2.39
N LEU A 107 7.19 -0.69 -1.61
CA LEU A 107 6.86 -1.77 -0.66
C LEU A 107 5.92 -1.27 0.44
N PHE A 108 6.16 -0.08 1.00
CA PHE A 108 5.26 0.52 2.00
C PHE A 108 3.88 0.84 1.42
N ALA A 109 3.83 1.42 0.23
CA ALA A 109 2.58 1.79 -0.41
C ALA A 109 1.73 0.55 -0.74
N ASN A 110 2.32 -0.49 -1.31
CA ASN A 110 1.61 -1.74 -1.56
C ASN A 110 1.23 -2.48 -0.27
N ALA A 111 2.07 -2.43 0.77
CA ALA A 111 1.72 -2.97 2.08
C ALA A 111 0.46 -2.30 2.65
N SER A 112 0.29 -0.99 2.45
CA SER A 112 -0.90 -0.28 2.95
C SER A 112 -2.17 -0.64 2.19
N LEU A 113 -2.06 -1.03 0.90
CA LEU A 113 -3.20 -1.45 0.08
C LEU A 113 -3.91 -2.68 0.64
N ARG A 114 -3.27 -3.48 1.51
CA ARG A 114 -3.92 -4.63 2.16
C ARG A 114 -5.24 -4.27 2.82
N LYS A 115 -5.37 -3.04 3.33
CA LYS A 115 -6.60 -2.54 3.97
C LYS A 115 -7.80 -2.49 3.02
N LEU A 116 -7.54 -2.50 1.71
CA LEU A 116 -8.56 -2.51 0.65
C LEU A 116 -8.86 -3.93 0.14
N PHE A 117 -8.20 -4.96 0.68
CA PHE A 117 -8.40 -6.36 0.33
C PHE A 117 -8.98 -7.15 1.51
N PRO A 118 -9.75 -8.23 1.27
CA PRO A 118 -10.25 -9.09 2.34
C PRO A 118 -9.10 -9.83 3.03
N ASN A 119 -9.36 -10.36 4.23
CA ASN A 119 -8.44 -11.30 4.88
C ASN A 119 -8.58 -12.72 4.30
N GLN A 120 -8.36 -12.83 2.99
CA GLN A 120 -8.48 -14.05 2.20
C GLN A 120 -7.35 -14.12 1.16
N PRO A 121 -7.06 -15.31 0.60
CA PRO A 121 -6.03 -15.45 -0.42
C PRO A 121 -6.44 -14.90 -1.81
N PHE A 122 -7.73 -14.66 -2.03
CA PHE A 122 -8.31 -14.10 -3.26
C PHE A 122 -9.18 -12.87 -2.96
N HIS A 123 -9.51 -12.12 -4.00
CA HIS A 123 -10.29 -10.88 -3.90
C HIS A 123 -11.68 -11.07 -4.51
N VAL A 124 -12.70 -10.46 -3.92
CA VAL A 124 -14.07 -10.40 -4.43
C VAL A 124 -14.27 -9.01 -5.03
N GLU A 125 -14.61 -8.93 -6.31
CA GLU A 125 -14.60 -7.66 -7.06
C GLU A 125 -15.99 -7.19 -7.43
N GLY A 126 -16.25 -5.91 -7.13
CA GLY A 126 -17.48 -5.22 -7.49
C GLY A 126 -18.67 -5.66 -6.65
N ASP A 127 -19.86 -5.32 -7.12
CA ASP A 127 -21.13 -5.67 -6.49
C ASP A 127 -21.69 -7.00 -7.05
N PRO A 128 -22.50 -7.73 -6.26
CA PRO A 128 -23.23 -8.88 -6.74
C PRO A 128 -24.24 -8.52 -7.83
N ILE A 129 -24.47 -9.44 -8.77
CA ILE A 129 -25.36 -9.27 -9.92
C ILE A 129 -26.51 -10.28 -9.82
N ASP A 130 -27.75 -9.82 -9.66
CA ASP A 130 -28.92 -10.71 -9.75
C ASP A 130 -29.18 -11.10 -11.21
N LEU A 131 -29.35 -12.39 -11.46
CA LEU A 131 -29.61 -12.98 -12.77
C LEU A 131 -31.00 -13.64 -12.86
N SER A 132 -31.86 -13.45 -11.86
CA SER A 132 -33.14 -14.14 -11.76
C SER A 132 -34.28 -13.27 -11.25
N ARG A 133 -35.50 -13.56 -11.68
CA ARG A 133 -36.70 -13.02 -11.03
C ARG A 133 -36.83 -13.66 -9.64
N GLY A 134 -36.67 -12.85 -8.59
CA GLY A 134 -36.76 -13.29 -7.19
C GLY A 134 -35.43 -13.61 -6.50
N GLY A 135 -34.27 -13.29 -7.12
CA GLY A 135 -32.98 -13.28 -6.43
C GLY A 135 -32.47 -14.65 -5.96
N ARG A 136 -32.72 -15.73 -6.71
CA ARG A 136 -32.29 -17.11 -6.36
C ARG A 136 -31.14 -17.63 -7.21
N PHE A 137 -30.80 -16.94 -8.30
CA PHE A 137 -29.62 -17.19 -9.12
C PHE A 137 -28.94 -15.87 -9.42
N MET A 138 -27.64 -15.80 -9.13
CA MET A 138 -26.85 -14.57 -9.19
C MET A 138 -25.42 -14.85 -9.66
N ALA A 139 -24.68 -13.79 -9.93
CA ALA A 139 -23.26 -13.83 -10.23
C ALA A 139 -22.45 -12.88 -9.35
N HIS A 140 -21.16 -13.18 -9.23
CA HIS A 140 -20.16 -12.26 -8.68
C HIS A 140 -18.83 -12.48 -9.42
N HIS A 141 -17.96 -11.47 -9.43
CA HIS A 141 -16.58 -11.64 -9.86
C HIS A 141 -15.66 -11.92 -8.67
N ILE A 142 -14.78 -12.91 -8.82
CA ILE A 142 -13.62 -13.12 -7.95
C ILE A 142 -12.34 -12.93 -8.76
N MET A 143 -11.25 -12.63 -8.06
CA MET A 143 -9.91 -12.53 -8.61
C MET A 143 -8.94 -13.34 -7.77
N VAL A 144 -8.44 -14.44 -8.35
CA VAL A 144 -7.54 -15.39 -7.68
C VAL A 144 -6.10 -15.19 -8.16
N PRO A 145 -5.08 -15.37 -7.32
CA PRO A 145 -3.68 -15.31 -7.77
C PRO A 145 -3.40 -16.25 -8.94
N LYS A 146 -2.74 -15.75 -10.00
CA LYS A 146 -2.29 -16.61 -11.11
C LYS A 146 -1.33 -17.68 -10.60
N ARG A 147 -1.35 -18.85 -11.24
CA ARG A 147 -0.51 -20.01 -10.86
C ARG A 147 0.84 -20.04 -11.57
N GLY A 148 1.25 -18.96 -12.22
CA GLY A 148 2.55 -18.84 -12.88
C GLY A 148 3.58 -18.03 -12.08
N VAL A 149 4.52 -17.44 -12.82
CA VAL A 149 5.57 -16.52 -12.35
C VAL A 149 5.50 -15.20 -13.10
N ALA A 150 5.89 -14.12 -12.43
CA ALA A 150 6.05 -12.80 -13.03
C ALA A 150 7.50 -12.64 -13.53
N VAL A 151 7.68 -12.52 -14.84
CA VAL A 151 8.98 -12.25 -15.48
C VAL A 151 9.11 -10.76 -15.71
N HIS A 152 10.04 -10.12 -15.00
CA HIS A 152 10.29 -8.68 -15.08
C HIS A 152 11.59 -8.42 -15.84
N ILE A 153 11.48 -7.94 -17.09
CA ILE A 153 12.64 -7.51 -17.90
C ILE A 153 12.77 -6.00 -17.75
N ASN A 154 13.77 -5.55 -16.99
CA ASN A 154 13.84 -4.17 -16.51
C ASN A 154 14.90 -3.35 -17.26
N ALA A 155 14.65 -2.05 -17.39
CA ALA A 155 15.60 -1.09 -17.94
C ALA A 155 16.74 -0.74 -16.97
N PHE A 156 17.75 -0.04 -17.49
CA PHE A 156 18.97 0.30 -16.76
C PHE A 156 18.84 1.49 -15.80
N ASN A 157 17.82 2.33 -15.99
CA ASN A 157 17.73 3.63 -15.32
C ASN A 157 17.38 3.51 -13.83
N PHE A 158 16.56 2.53 -13.47
CA PHE A 158 16.06 2.34 -12.10
C PHE A 158 16.22 0.87 -11.66
N PRO A 159 17.45 0.41 -11.36
CA PRO A 159 17.70 -0.97 -10.96
C PRO A 159 17.00 -1.35 -9.65
N VAL A 160 16.77 -0.40 -8.73
CA VAL A 160 16.06 -0.67 -7.46
C VAL A 160 14.57 -0.39 -7.59
N TRP A 161 14.20 0.82 -8.03
CA TRP A 161 12.81 1.22 -8.15
C TRP A 161 12.06 0.36 -9.18
N GLY A 162 12.63 0.13 -10.37
CA GLY A 162 11.98 -0.69 -11.40
C GLY A 162 11.85 -2.16 -11.01
N MET A 163 12.73 -2.68 -10.15
CA MET A 163 12.55 -4.01 -9.56
C MET A 163 11.40 -4.00 -8.54
N LEU A 164 11.44 -3.05 -7.59
CA LEU A 164 10.55 -3.08 -6.43
C LEU A 164 9.15 -2.54 -6.69
N GLU A 165 8.94 -1.66 -7.67
CA GLU A 165 7.60 -1.22 -8.06
C GLU A 165 6.80 -2.41 -8.63
N LYS A 166 7.42 -3.27 -9.44
CA LYS A 166 6.80 -4.50 -9.97
C LYS A 166 6.68 -5.58 -8.91
N CYS A 167 7.80 -5.90 -8.24
CA CYS A 167 7.89 -6.95 -7.23
C CYS A 167 6.85 -6.77 -6.10
N ALA A 168 6.69 -5.52 -5.61
CA ALA A 168 5.73 -5.23 -4.57
C ALA A 168 4.29 -5.59 -4.99
N VAL A 169 3.95 -5.38 -6.26
CA VAL A 169 2.61 -5.61 -6.80
C VAL A 169 2.33 -7.10 -6.99
N ASN A 170 3.22 -7.87 -7.64
CA ASN A 170 2.99 -9.31 -7.84
C ASN A 170 3.09 -10.08 -6.51
N TRP A 171 3.98 -9.69 -5.58
CA TRP A 171 3.99 -10.29 -4.24
C TRP A 171 2.72 -9.98 -3.48
N MET A 172 2.17 -8.76 -3.58
CA MET A 172 0.87 -8.46 -2.98
C MET A 172 -0.26 -9.32 -3.59
N ALA A 173 -0.17 -9.60 -4.90
CA ALA A 173 -1.09 -10.49 -5.62
C ALA A 173 -0.87 -11.99 -5.35
N GLY A 174 0.21 -12.40 -4.69
CA GLY A 174 0.52 -13.80 -4.42
C GLY A 174 1.23 -14.54 -5.56
N VAL A 175 1.94 -13.81 -6.43
CA VAL A 175 2.68 -14.35 -7.58
C VAL A 175 4.20 -14.15 -7.35
N PRO A 176 5.05 -15.16 -7.58
CA PRO A 176 6.52 -15.07 -7.45
C PRO A 176 7.14 -14.31 -8.63
N ALA A 177 8.38 -13.80 -8.48
CA ALA A 177 9.07 -13.02 -9.52
C ALA A 177 10.41 -13.64 -9.96
N VAL A 178 10.69 -13.54 -11.27
CA VAL A 178 12.03 -13.67 -11.87
C VAL A 178 12.40 -12.34 -12.50
N VAL A 179 13.39 -11.66 -11.94
CA VAL A 179 13.80 -10.31 -12.35
C VAL A 179 15.06 -10.38 -13.21
N LEU A 180 15.04 -9.73 -14.36
CA LEU A 180 16.17 -9.56 -15.27
C LEU A 180 16.51 -8.06 -15.33
N PRO A 181 17.32 -7.54 -14.40
CA PRO A 181 17.79 -6.16 -14.48
C PRO A 181 18.73 -5.98 -15.68
N ALA A 182 18.72 -4.79 -16.29
CA ALA A 182 19.64 -4.49 -17.37
C ALA A 182 21.11 -4.62 -16.91
N PRO A 183 21.99 -5.23 -17.74
CA PRO A 183 23.38 -5.51 -17.36
C PRO A 183 24.15 -4.33 -16.77
N SER A 184 24.00 -3.14 -17.35
CA SER A 184 24.80 -1.94 -17.02
C SER A 184 24.63 -1.41 -15.60
N SER A 185 23.52 -1.73 -14.92
CA SER A 185 23.25 -1.31 -13.54
C SER A 185 22.77 -2.45 -12.62
N SER A 186 22.85 -3.69 -13.10
CA SER A 186 22.38 -4.90 -12.40
C SER A 186 23.05 -5.15 -11.05
N TYR A 187 24.30 -4.71 -10.86
CA TYR A 187 25.02 -4.83 -9.58
C TYR A 187 24.27 -4.18 -8.41
N LEU A 188 23.55 -3.08 -8.65
CA LEU A 188 22.77 -2.42 -7.59
C LEU A 188 21.48 -3.18 -7.28
N ALA A 189 20.81 -3.70 -8.31
CA ALA A 189 19.65 -4.57 -8.15
C ALA A 189 20.02 -5.85 -7.39
N GLU A 190 21.15 -6.46 -7.73
CA GLU A 190 21.71 -7.64 -7.06
C GLU A 190 21.98 -7.38 -5.58
N ALA A 191 22.64 -6.29 -5.23
CA ALA A 191 22.95 -5.96 -3.83
C ALA A 191 21.66 -5.80 -2.97
N VAL A 192 20.62 -5.19 -3.55
CA VAL A 192 19.31 -5.08 -2.89
C VAL A 192 18.63 -6.45 -2.81
N ALA A 193 18.61 -7.22 -3.90
CA ALA A 193 18.04 -8.57 -3.92
C ALA A 193 18.73 -9.49 -2.90
N ARG A 194 20.05 -9.42 -2.78
CA ARG A 194 20.82 -10.11 -1.74
C ARG A 194 20.35 -9.78 -0.34
N THR A 195 20.20 -8.49 -0.06
CA THR A 195 19.68 -8.04 1.24
C THR A 195 18.25 -8.53 1.49
N ILE A 196 17.41 -8.63 0.44
CA ILE A 196 16.06 -9.21 0.53
C ILE A 196 16.14 -10.71 0.86
N ILE A 197 16.95 -11.48 0.15
CA ILE A 197 17.11 -12.93 0.37
C ILE A 197 17.65 -13.22 1.77
N ASP A 198 18.69 -12.50 2.20
CA ASP A 198 19.32 -12.68 3.51
C ASP A 198 18.36 -12.37 4.67
N SER A 199 17.33 -11.55 4.43
CA SER A 199 16.31 -11.23 5.43
C SER A 199 15.43 -12.42 5.80
N LYS A 200 15.29 -13.42 4.90
CA LYS A 200 14.36 -14.56 5.01
C LYS A 200 12.91 -14.15 5.26
N ILE A 201 12.53 -12.91 4.93
CA ILE A 201 11.16 -12.41 5.08
C ILE A 201 10.26 -12.99 4.00
N LEU A 202 10.76 -13.04 2.76
CA LEU A 202 10.05 -13.66 1.65
C LEU A 202 10.19 -15.19 1.71
N PRO A 203 9.17 -15.96 1.29
CA PRO A 203 9.32 -17.38 1.05
C PRO A 203 10.41 -17.66 0.00
N GLU A 204 11.15 -18.75 0.20
CA GLU A 204 12.07 -19.28 -0.82
C GLU A 204 11.35 -19.46 -2.18
N GLY A 205 11.99 -19.02 -3.26
CA GLY A 205 11.43 -19.02 -4.61
C GLY A 205 10.50 -17.84 -4.94
N ALA A 206 10.16 -16.97 -3.98
CA ALA A 206 9.33 -15.78 -4.23
C ALA A 206 10.05 -14.71 -5.05
N LEU A 207 11.39 -14.65 -4.95
CA LEU A 207 12.26 -13.78 -5.74
C LEU A 207 13.40 -14.61 -6.30
N GLN A 208 13.62 -14.46 -7.61
CA GLN A 208 14.83 -14.89 -8.31
C GLN A 208 15.33 -13.72 -9.14
N ILE A 209 16.65 -13.61 -9.31
CA ILE A 209 17.28 -12.54 -10.09
C ILE A 209 18.34 -13.11 -11.03
N ILE A 210 18.23 -12.77 -12.30
CA ILE A 210 19.20 -13.12 -13.35
C ILE A 210 19.84 -11.83 -13.85
N ASN A 211 21.00 -11.49 -13.28
CA ASN A 211 21.79 -10.34 -13.70
C ASN A 211 22.37 -10.55 -15.11
N GLY A 212 21.66 -10.15 -16.17
CA GLY A 212 22.12 -10.31 -17.54
C GLY A 212 21.00 -10.42 -18.57
N THR A 213 21.36 -10.41 -19.86
CA THR A 213 20.40 -10.55 -20.96
C THR A 213 20.24 -12.02 -21.35
N VAL A 214 19.11 -12.63 -21.00
CA VAL A 214 18.78 -14.02 -21.35
C VAL A 214 17.91 -14.06 -22.60
N LYS A 215 18.39 -14.68 -23.68
CA LYS A 215 17.68 -14.70 -24.98
C LYS A 215 16.48 -15.65 -25.01
N ASN A 216 16.54 -16.74 -24.26
CA ASN A 216 15.52 -17.80 -24.19
C ASN A 216 14.59 -17.66 -22.99
N ILE A 217 14.53 -16.48 -22.33
CA ILE A 217 13.68 -16.27 -21.13
C ILE A 217 12.19 -16.52 -21.41
N LEU A 218 11.76 -16.30 -22.66
CA LEU A 218 10.36 -16.46 -23.08
C LEU A 218 10.05 -17.84 -23.66
N ASP A 219 11.03 -18.72 -23.86
CA ASP A 219 10.83 -19.98 -24.59
C ASP A 219 9.89 -20.94 -23.85
N THR A 220 9.84 -20.83 -22.52
CA THR A 220 9.10 -21.75 -21.63
C THR A 220 8.17 -21.03 -20.66
N VAL A 221 7.75 -19.80 -21.00
CA VAL A 221 6.61 -19.20 -20.31
C VAL A 221 5.32 -19.94 -20.67
N GLU A 222 4.34 -19.89 -19.76
CA GLU A 222 3.06 -20.58 -19.84
C GLU A 222 1.90 -19.58 -19.66
N SER A 223 0.68 -19.95 -20.05
CA SER A 223 -0.52 -19.09 -19.98
C SER A 223 -0.84 -18.47 -18.61
N GLN A 224 -0.27 -18.99 -17.52
CA GLN A 224 -0.44 -18.46 -16.16
C GLN A 224 0.67 -17.51 -15.71
N ASP A 225 1.74 -17.38 -16.49
CA ASP A 225 2.79 -16.40 -16.24
C ASP A 225 2.34 -15.00 -16.65
N VAL A 226 3.11 -13.99 -16.22
CA VAL A 226 2.95 -12.61 -16.65
C VAL A 226 4.32 -12.07 -17.01
N VAL A 227 4.45 -11.45 -18.18
CA VAL A 227 5.70 -10.81 -18.61
C VAL A 227 5.51 -9.31 -18.60
N THR A 228 6.40 -8.60 -17.92
CA THR A 228 6.44 -7.13 -17.94
C THR A 228 7.80 -6.68 -18.45
N PHE A 229 7.81 -5.82 -19.45
CA PHE A 229 9.01 -5.28 -20.06
C PHE A 229 9.05 -3.76 -19.90
N THR A 230 10.19 -3.24 -19.45
CA THR A 230 10.54 -1.82 -19.54
C THR A 230 11.82 -1.67 -20.34
N GLY A 231 11.80 -0.87 -21.41
CA GLY A 231 12.99 -0.61 -22.24
C GLY A 231 12.64 0.04 -23.57
N SER A 232 13.46 -0.16 -24.61
CA SER A 232 13.21 0.48 -25.91
C SER A 232 11.96 -0.06 -26.59
N ALA A 233 11.28 0.79 -27.36
CA ALA A 233 10.08 0.39 -28.12
C ALA A 233 10.40 -0.69 -29.16
N LEU A 234 11.61 -0.69 -29.73
CA LEU A 234 12.05 -1.72 -30.68
C LEU A 234 12.18 -3.09 -30.00
N THR A 235 12.91 -3.16 -28.89
CA THR A 235 13.09 -4.42 -28.14
C THR A 235 11.75 -4.93 -27.61
N GLY A 236 10.92 -4.05 -27.06
CA GLY A 236 9.59 -4.42 -26.56
C GLY A 236 8.69 -5.03 -27.64
N ARG A 237 8.69 -4.47 -28.86
CA ARG A 237 7.94 -5.05 -29.99
C ARG A 237 8.45 -6.43 -30.41
N LEU A 238 9.78 -6.63 -30.42
CA LEU A 238 10.37 -7.94 -30.73
C LEU A 238 9.97 -8.98 -29.68
N LEU A 239 10.04 -8.64 -28.40
CA LEU A 239 9.62 -9.52 -27.31
C LEU A 239 8.12 -9.81 -27.36
N LYS A 240 7.29 -8.79 -27.58
CA LYS A 240 5.83 -8.94 -27.69
C LYS A 240 5.41 -9.85 -28.86
N ALA A 241 6.21 -9.89 -29.91
CA ALA A 241 6.00 -10.75 -31.08
C ALA A 241 6.54 -12.18 -30.90
N HIS A 242 7.08 -12.53 -29.73
CA HIS A 242 7.64 -13.85 -29.49
C HIS A 242 6.58 -14.96 -29.66
N PRO A 243 6.83 -16.02 -30.46
CA PRO A 243 5.83 -17.04 -30.78
C PRO A 243 5.18 -17.69 -29.55
N ARG A 244 5.98 -17.96 -28.52
CA ARG A 244 5.50 -18.56 -27.27
C ARG A 244 4.44 -17.70 -26.56
N LEU A 245 4.59 -16.37 -26.56
CA LEU A 245 3.61 -15.48 -25.91
C LEU A 245 2.25 -15.54 -26.63
N ILE A 246 2.28 -15.67 -27.95
CA ILE A 246 1.08 -15.77 -28.78
C ILE A 246 0.42 -17.14 -28.59
N GLU A 247 1.21 -18.21 -28.62
CA GLU A 247 0.75 -19.59 -28.44
C GLU A 247 0.05 -19.78 -27.09
N GLU A 248 0.69 -19.34 -26.00
CA GLU A 248 0.18 -19.49 -24.64
C GLU A 248 -0.74 -18.34 -24.21
N SER A 249 -0.91 -17.31 -25.06
CA SER A 249 -1.67 -16.10 -24.74
C SER A 249 -1.22 -15.43 -23.43
N VAL A 250 0.10 -15.39 -23.21
CA VAL A 250 0.70 -14.84 -21.98
C VAL A 250 0.49 -13.32 -21.93
N PRO A 251 -0.06 -12.77 -20.83
CA PRO A 251 -0.11 -11.33 -20.64
C PRO A 251 1.27 -10.68 -20.74
N PHE A 252 1.42 -9.73 -21.66
CA PHE A 252 2.65 -8.97 -21.88
C PHE A 252 2.39 -7.47 -21.70
N THR A 253 2.86 -6.91 -20.58
CA THR A 253 2.82 -5.48 -20.30
C THR A 253 4.11 -4.83 -20.80
N MET A 254 3.98 -3.75 -21.57
CA MET A 254 5.10 -3.03 -22.17
C MET A 254 5.07 -1.57 -21.74
N GLU A 255 6.15 -1.14 -21.11
CA GLU A 255 6.52 0.26 -20.94
C GLU A 255 7.72 0.55 -21.86
N ALA A 256 7.58 1.56 -22.71
CA ALA A 256 8.58 1.89 -23.72
C ALA A 256 8.92 3.38 -23.77
N ASP A 257 9.80 3.74 -24.71
CA ASP A 257 10.19 5.11 -25.08
C ASP A 257 8.98 6.07 -25.10
N SER A 258 9.15 7.30 -24.62
CA SER A 258 8.04 8.25 -24.45
C SER A 258 8.50 9.69 -24.62
N LEU A 259 7.86 10.41 -25.56
CA LEU A 259 8.10 11.84 -25.77
C LEU A 259 7.16 12.69 -24.91
N ASN A 260 7.39 12.66 -23.60
CA ASN A 260 6.58 13.39 -22.63
C ASN A 260 6.61 14.90 -22.90
N ALA A 261 5.47 15.56 -22.67
CA ALA A 261 5.28 16.98 -22.98
C ALA A 261 5.04 17.82 -21.72
N SER A 262 5.53 19.05 -21.73
CA SER A 262 5.16 20.07 -20.75
C SER A 262 4.66 21.31 -21.47
N ILE A 263 3.44 21.73 -21.15
CA ILE A 263 2.73 22.83 -21.78
C ILE A 263 2.76 24.03 -20.83
N LEU A 264 3.09 25.21 -21.34
CA LEU A 264 2.90 26.47 -20.63
C LEU A 264 1.56 27.07 -21.07
N GLY A 265 0.65 27.32 -20.13
CA GLY A 265 -0.63 27.97 -20.42
C GLY A 265 -0.45 29.44 -20.83
N GLU A 266 -1.41 30.00 -21.57
CA GLU A 266 -1.34 31.38 -22.09
C GLU A 266 -1.35 32.45 -20.98
N ASP A 267 -1.88 32.11 -19.80
CA ASP A 267 -1.90 32.95 -18.61
C ASP A 267 -0.56 32.93 -17.83
N ALA A 268 0.26 31.89 -18.02
CA ALA A 268 1.52 31.69 -17.33
C ALA A 268 2.67 32.47 -18.00
N LYS A 269 2.70 33.78 -17.78
CA LYS A 269 3.68 34.72 -18.37
C LYS A 269 4.85 35.01 -17.43
N PRO A 270 5.98 35.55 -17.93
CA PRO A 270 7.06 36.04 -17.06
C PRO A 270 6.53 36.93 -15.92
N GLY A 271 6.98 36.68 -14.70
CA GLY A 271 6.50 37.35 -13.48
C GLY A 271 5.31 36.67 -12.80
N THR A 272 4.73 35.63 -13.40
CA THR A 272 3.75 34.76 -12.73
C THR A 272 4.45 33.59 -12.03
N PRO A 273 3.90 33.09 -10.90
CA PRO A 273 4.39 31.86 -10.27
C PRO A 273 4.39 30.65 -11.20
N GLU A 274 3.38 30.53 -12.08
CA GLU A 274 3.23 29.39 -13.00
C GLU A 274 4.38 29.32 -14.01
N PHE A 275 4.84 30.46 -14.52
CA PHE A 275 6.01 30.53 -15.40
C PHE A 275 7.28 30.05 -14.67
N ASP A 276 7.52 30.54 -13.44
CA ASP A 276 8.68 30.11 -12.65
C ASP A 276 8.65 28.62 -12.32
N LEU A 277 7.46 28.09 -12.00
CA LEU A 277 7.23 26.68 -11.75
C LEU A 277 7.50 25.83 -13.00
N PHE A 278 7.02 26.28 -14.16
CA PHE A 278 7.28 25.63 -15.44
C PHE A 278 8.77 25.51 -15.75
N ILE A 279 9.51 26.63 -15.68
CA ILE A 279 10.96 26.64 -15.93
C ILE A 279 11.70 25.72 -14.95
N LYS A 280 11.32 25.77 -13.66
CA LYS A 280 11.90 24.91 -12.62
C LYS A 280 11.66 23.42 -12.92
N GLU A 281 10.45 23.07 -13.33
CA GLU A 281 10.08 21.67 -13.61
C GLU A 281 10.78 21.15 -14.87
N VAL A 282 10.79 21.91 -15.97
CA VAL A 282 11.51 21.54 -17.20
C VAL A 282 13.00 21.33 -16.92
N ARG A 283 13.66 22.28 -16.24
CA ARG A 283 15.07 22.14 -15.85
C ARG A 283 15.30 20.89 -14.98
N LYS A 284 14.45 20.66 -13.98
CA LYS A 284 14.55 19.50 -13.09
C LYS A 284 14.44 18.19 -13.88
N GLU A 285 13.46 18.08 -14.78
CA GLU A 285 13.23 16.86 -15.54
C GLU A 285 14.30 16.57 -16.60
N MET A 286 14.95 17.60 -17.13
CA MET A 286 16.14 17.44 -17.98
C MET A 286 17.35 16.92 -17.19
N THR A 287 17.49 17.25 -15.91
CA THR A 287 18.77 17.11 -15.18
C THR A 287 18.78 15.99 -14.14
N VAL A 288 17.64 15.68 -13.51
CA VAL A 288 17.52 14.54 -12.60
C VAL A 288 17.86 13.25 -13.36
N LYS A 289 18.78 12.46 -12.81
CA LYS A 289 19.38 11.27 -13.42
C LYS A 289 19.98 11.51 -14.81
N CYS A 290 20.45 12.72 -15.08
CA CYS A 290 20.92 13.12 -16.42
C CYS A 290 19.83 12.88 -17.49
N GLY A 291 18.57 13.13 -17.14
CA GLY A 291 17.41 12.95 -18.02
C GLY A 291 17.07 11.50 -18.38
N GLN A 292 17.70 10.50 -17.74
CA GLN A 292 17.45 9.07 -17.99
C GLN A 292 16.19 8.55 -17.28
N LYS A 293 15.10 9.29 -17.34
CA LYS A 293 13.79 8.86 -16.84
C LYS A 293 12.86 8.68 -18.03
N CYS A 294 12.12 7.57 -18.06
CA CYS A 294 11.05 7.33 -19.02
C CYS A 294 9.99 8.45 -18.98
N THR A 295 9.84 9.12 -17.83
CA THR A 295 8.93 10.24 -17.59
C THR A 295 9.58 11.62 -17.71
N ALA A 296 10.82 11.76 -18.18
CA ALA A 296 11.45 13.08 -18.35
C ALA A 296 10.77 13.89 -19.47
N ILE A 297 10.70 15.21 -19.30
CA ILE A 297 10.12 16.12 -20.32
C ILE A 297 11.02 16.14 -21.56
N ARG A 298 10.46 15.76 -22.71
CA ARG A 298 11.17 15.76 -24.01
C ARG A 298 10.73 16.91 -24.90
N ARG A 299 9.47 17.34 -24.77
CA ARG A 299 8.87 18.41 -25.59
C ARG A 299 8.31 19.51 -24.68
N VAL A 300 8.76 20.73 -24.92
CA VAL A 300 8.39 21.93 -24.16
C VAL A 300 7.54 22.79 -25.09
N ILE A 301 6.23 22.81 -24.87
CA ILE A 301 5.23 23.40 -25.76
C ILE A 301 4.75 24.71 -25.13
N VAL A 302 4.97 25.84 -25.79
CA VAL A 302 4.73 27.18 -25.19
C VAL A 302 4.02 28.11 -26.17
N PRO A 303 3.30 29.14 -25.70
CA PRO A 303 2.69 30.13 -26.58
C PRO A 303 3.74 30.77 -27.50
N GLU A 304 3.39 31.02 -28.77
CA GLU A 304 4.33 31.53 -29.78
C GLU A 304 5.02 32.84 -29.37
N ASN A 305 4.32 33.68 -28.58
CA ASN A 305 4.83 34.94 -28.08
C ASN A 305 5.69 34.82 -26.80
N LEU A 306 5.88 33.63 -26.24
CA LEU A 306 6.69 33.37 -25.03
C LEU A 306 7.92 32.49 -25.29
N VAL A 307 8.19 32.09 -26.54
CA VAL A 307 9.31 31.20 -26.89
C VAL A 307 10.65 31.75 -26.43
N GLU A 308 10.92 33.04 -26.71
CA GLU A 308 12.19 33.68 -26.36
C GLU A 308 12.36 33.79 -24.84
N ASP A 309 11.31 34.21 -24.12
CA ASP A 309 11.32 34.31 -22.66
C ASP A 309 11.65 32.97 -22.01
N VAL A 310 11.00 31.89 -22.47
CA VAL A 310 11.24 30.53 -21.99
C VAL A 310 12.65 30.06 -22.33
N GLN A 311 13.12 30.29 -23.56
CA GLN A 311 14.47 29.93 -23.98
C GLN A 311 15.53 30.58 -23.08
N ILE A 312 15.42 31.89 -22.85
CA ILE A 312 16.36 32.65 -22.01
C ILE A 312 16.29 32.17 -20.55
N ALA A 313 15.09 32.04 -19.99
CA ALA A 313 14.91 31.63 -18.60
C ALA A 313 15.42 30.20 -18.35
N LEU A 314 15.12 29.27 -19.26
CA LEU A 314 15.55 27.88 -19.16
C LEU A 314 17.07 27.76 -19.35
N GLY A 315 17.66 28.46 -20.31
CA GLY A 315 19.12 28.50 -20.50
C GLY A 315 19.85 28.98 -19.23
N LYS A 316 19.41 30.10 -18.63
CA LYS A 316 19.96 30.59 -17.34
C LYS A 316 19.77 29.60 -16.19
N ALA A 317 18.70 28.81 -16.22
CA ALA A 317 18.42 27.81 -15.20
C ALA A 317 19.31 26.57 -15.36
N LEU A 318 19.62 26.18 -16.59
CA LEU A 318 20.51 25.07 -16.92
C LEU A 318 21.99 25.42 -16.68
N ASP A 319 22.41 26.66 -16.91
CA ASP A 319 23.80 27.14 -16.68
C ASP A 319 24.28 26.95 -15.23
N LYS A 320 23.33 26.86 -14.28
CA LYS A 320 23.59 26.67 -12.85
C LYS A 320 23.81 25.21 -12.47
N VAL A 321 23.70 24.28 -13.41
CA VAL A 321 23.75 22.83 -13.15
C VAL A 321 25.20 22.36 -13.28
N THR A 322 25.83 22.11 -12.14
CA THR A 322 27.20 21.57 -12.06
C THR A 322 27.22 20.09 -12.40
N ILE A 323 28.13 19.70 -13.29
CA ILE A 323 28.29 18.33 -13.81
C ILE A 323 29.59 17.74 -13.26
N GLY A 324 29.61 16.48 -12.84
CA GLY A 324 30.84 15.87 -12.32
C GLY A 324 30.67 14.58 -11.54
N ASP A 325 31.66 14.25 -10.71
CA ASP A 325 31.59 13.07 -9.84
C ASP A 325 30.45 13.22 -8.81
N PRO A 326 29.44 12.33 -8.82
CA PRO A 326 28.30 12.41 -7.91
C PRO A 326 28.65 12.26 -6.42
N ARG A 327 29.89 11.86 -6.10
CA ARG A 327 30.41 11.78 -4.72
C ARG A 327 30.69 13.17 -4.13
N LEU A 328 30.81 14.20 -4.96
CA LEU A 328 31.06 15.58 -4.54
C LEU A 328 29.74 16.32 -4.25
N LYS A 329 29.70 17.10 -3.16
CA LYS A 329 28.46 17.75 -2.68
C LYS A 329 27.99 18.89 -3.58
N GLU A 330 28.89 19.50 -4.33
CA GLU A 330 28.66 20.62 -5.23
C GLU A 330 28.08 20.17 -6.58
N VAL A 331 28.22 18.91 -6.95
CA VAL A 331 27.70 18.36 -8.21
C VAL A 331 26.17 18.24 -8.12
N ARG A 332 25.48 18.62 -9.21
CA ARG A 332 24.01 18.60 -9.31
C ARG A 332 23.49 17.64 -10.37
N MET A 333 24.32 17.29 -11.35
CA MET A 333 24.05 16.27 -12.35
C MET A 333 25.29 15.39 -12.51
N GLY A 334 25.13 14.07 -12.46
CA GLY A 334 26.23 13.15 -12.72
C GLY A 334 26.30 12.74 -14.20
N SER A 335 26.52 11.46 -14.46
CA SER A 335 26.72 10.92 -15.82
C SER A 335 25.51 10.13 -16.33
N LEU A 336 25.50 9.82 -17.63
CA LEU A 336 24.69 8.74 -18.18
C LEU A 336 25.21 7.38 -17.67
N VAL A 337 24.44 6.30 -17.84
CA VAL A 337 24.80 4.97 -17.30
C VAL A 337 26.00 4.33 -18.01
N SER A 338 26.29 4.70 -19.27
CA SER A 338 27.39 4.13 -20.05
C SER A 338 27.81 5.02 -21.20
N ARG A 339 29.02 4.80 -21.73
CA ARG A 339 29.51 5.50 -22.93
C ARG A 339 28.69 5.17 -24.18
N GLN A 340 28.20 3.94 -24.29
CA GLN A 340 27.27 3.53 -25.36
C GLN A 340 25.98 4.37 -25.30
N GLN A 341 25.50 4.70 -24.09
CA GLN A 341 24.35 5.58 -23.95
C GLN A 341 24.67 7.03 -24.34
N VAL A 342 25.89 7.52 -24.07
CA VAL A 342 26.33 8.83 -24.57
C VAL A 342 26.29 8.86 -26.10
N GLU A 343 26.84 7.84 -26.76
CA GLU A 343 26.82 7.72 -28.24
C GLU A 343 25.38 7.70 -28.77
N ALA A 344 24.50 6.88 -28.18
CA ALA A 344 23.09 6.81 -28.58
C ALA A 344 22.36 8.15 -28.42
N VAL A 345 22.63 8.90 -27.34
CA VAL A 345 22.05 10.24 -27.14
C VAL A 345 22.60 11.24 -28.16
N ARG A 346 23.91 11.23 -28.43
CA ARG A 346 24.53 12.08 -29.45
C ARG A 346 23.91 11.84 -30.83
N ASP A 347 23.71 10.58 -31.20
CA ASP A 347 23.08 10.22 -32.48
C ASP A 347 21.65 10.74 -32.56
N SER A 348 20.86 10.59 -31.48
CA SER A 348 19.52 11.17 -31.42
C SER A 348 19.53 12.69 -31.51
N VAL A 349 20.47 13.39 -30.85
CA VAL A 349 20.59 14.85 -30.96
C VAL A 349 20.96 15.27 -32.39
N ASN A 350 21.88 14.55 -33.04
CA ASN A 350 22.25 14.81 -34.43
C ASN A 350 21.07 14.61 -35.40
N ASP A 351 20.22 13.61 -35.16
CA ASP A 351 18.98 13.42 -35.92
C ASP A 351 17.99 14.56 -35.69
N LEU A 352 17.78 14.96 -34.43
CA LEU A 352 16.90 16.09 -34.08
C LEU A 352 17.40 17.41 -34.66
N ALA A 353 18.72 17.62 -34.70
CA ALA A 353 19.36 18.83 -35.20
C ALA A 353 19.17 19.06 -36.71
N LYS A 354 18.65 18.06 -37.45
CA LYS A 354 18.26 18.22 -38.87
C LYS A 354 17.04 19.12 -39.04
N GLU A 355 16.17 19.19 -38.03
CA GLU A 355 14.90 19.94 -38.08
C GLU A 355 14.71 20.89 -36.88
N ALA A 356 15.69 20.96 -35.97
CA ALA A 356 15.64 21.83 -34.79
C ALA A 356 17.02 22.43 -34.52
N GLN A 357 17.05 23.67 -34.02
CA GLN A 357 18.29 24.36 -33.69
C GLN A 357 18.70 24.06 -32.25
N ILE A 358 19.96 23.74 -32.00
CA ILE A 358 20.51 23.71 -30.64
C ILE A 358 20.63 25.17 -30.14
N VAL A 359 19.86 25.51 -29.10
CA VAL A 359 19.80 26.86 -28.52
C VAL A 359 20.46 26.95 -27.13
N TYR A 360 20.80 25.80 -26.53
CA TYR A 360 21.61 25.71 -25.31
C TYR A 360 22.39 24.40 -25.31
N GLY A 361 23.62 24.45 -24.79
CA GLY A 361 24.52 23.31 -24.63
C GLY A 361 25.40 23.05 -25.85
N ASP A 362 26.38 22.16 -25.68
CA ASP A 362 27.36 21.77 -26.68
C ASP A 362 27.60 20.25 -26.54
N LEU A 363 27.59 19.51 -27.64
CA LEU A 363 27.86 18.07 -27.64
C LEU A 363 29.34 17.77 -27.42
N ASP A 364 30.24 18.62 -27.89
CA ASP A 364 31.68 18.35 -27.93
C ASP A 364 32.43 18.96 -26.75
N LYS A 365 31.83 19.93 -26.06
CA LYS A 365 32.41 20.60 -24.90
C LYS A 365 31.63 20.29 -23.64
N ILE A 366 32.34 19.77 -22.65
CA ILE A 366 31.82 19.54 -21.31
C ILE A 366 32.92 19.77 -20.28
N GLU A 367 32.55 20.49 -19.22
CA GLU A 367 33.39 20.69 -18.06
C GLU A 367 32.84 19.86 -16.89
N THR A 368 33.71 19.10 -16.23
CA THR A 368 33.35 18.20 -15.14
C THR A 368 34.12 18.53 -13.87
N ILE A 369 33.42 18.54 -12.73
CA ILE A 369 34.02 18.72 -11.41
C ILE A 369 34.44 17.35 -10.87
N GLY A 370 35.72 17.18 -10.56
CA GLY A 370 36.23 15.97 -9.89
C GLY A 370 36.22 14.69 -10.72
N ALA A 371 35.95 14.76 -12.03
CA ALA A 371 35.91 13.61 -12.93
C ALA A 371 36.59 13.93 -14.27
N ASP A 372 37.07 12.89 -14.96
CA ASP A 372 37.60 12.99 -16.33
C ASP A 372 36.47 12.80 -17.34
N ALA A 373 36.05 13.92 -17.96
CA ALA A 373 35.01 13.97 -18.98
C ALA A 373 35.21 12.99 -20.14
N LYS A 374 36.45 12.64 -20.50
CA LYS A 374 36.75 11.74 -21.63
C LYS A 374 36.63 10.26 -21.26
N LYS A 375 36.73 9.94 -19.97
CA LYS A 375 36.64 8.56 -19.47
C LYS A 375 35.25 8.20 -19.00
N GLY A 376 34.59 9.11 -18.29
CA GLY A 376 33.21 8.93 -17.83
C GLY A 376 32.17 9.10 -18.94
N ALA A 377 30.93 8.74 -18.63
CA ALA A 377 29.78 8.81 -19.53
C ALA A 377 29.03 10.15 -19.42
N PHE A 378 29.76 11.27 -19.48
CA PHE A 378 29.18 12.60 -19.27
C PHE A 378 28.62 13.20 -20.57
N ILE A 379 27.56 14.01 -20.43
CA ILE A 379 26.99 14.81 -21.52
C ILE A 379 26.36 16.09 -20.96
N SER A 380 26.49 17.19 -21.70
CA SER A 380 25.89 18.49 -21.34
C SER A 380 24.38 18.45 -21.57
N PRO A 381 23.56 19.19 -20.79
CA PRO A 381 22.16 19.39 -21.13
C PRO A 381 22.03 20.09 -22.48
N ILE A 382 21.17 19.58 -23.37
CA ILE A 382 20.93 20.13 -24.70
C ILE A 382 19.48 20.60 -24.81
N LEU A 383 19.26 21.87 -25.11
CA LEU A 383 17.95 22.39 -25.48
C LEU A 383 17.93 22.65 -26.99
N LEU A 384 17.02 21.99 -27.68
CA LEU A 384 16.71 22.29 -29.08
C LEU A 384 15.50 23.22 -29.18
N ARG A 385 15.34 23.87 -30.33
CA ARG A 385 14.17 24.68 -30.68
C ARG A 385 13.69 24.33 -32.08
N ALA A 386 12.40 24.05 -32.22
CA ALA A 386 11.74 23.80 -33.50
C ALA A 386 10.64 24.85 -33.74
N ASP A 387 10.87 25.77 -34.67
CA ASP A 387 9.94 26.88 -34.94
C ASP A 387 8.67 26.47 -35.69
N HIS A 388 8.70 25.33 -36.39
CA HIS A 388 7.58 24.83 -37.20
C HIS A 388 7.20 23.40 -36.77
N PRO A 389 6.70 23.19 -35.55
CA PRO A 389 6.56 21.86 -34.96
C PRO A 389 5.52 20.96 -35.63
N PHE A 390 4.62 21.49 -36.46
CA PHE A 390 3.72 20.69 -37.29
C PHE A 390 4.39 20.17 -38.58
N GLN A 391 5.50 20.78 -39.00
CA GLN A 391 6.26 20.40 -40.20
C GLN A 391 7.52 19.59 -39.83
N ASN A 392 8.18 19.98 -38.73
CA ASN A 392 9.37 19.34 -38.18
C ASN A 392 8.93 18.09 -37.40
N THR A 393 8.79 16.97 -38.08
CA THR A 393 8.16 15.76 -37.51
C THR A 393 9.13 14.89 -36.70
N ILE A 394 10.44 14.97 -36.92
CA ILE A 394 11.43 14.13 -36.22
C ILE A 394 11.38 14.33 -34.70
N ILE A 395 11.11 15.56 -34.24
CA ILE A 395 10.99 15.91 -32.80
C ILE A 395 9.82 15.21 -32.10
N HIS A 396 8.87 14.67 -32.88
CA HIS A 396 7.74 13.89 -32.39
C HIS A 396 7.96 12.39 -32.56
N GLU A 397 9.10 11.95 -33.07
CA GLU A 397 9.40 10.55 -33.39
C GLU A 397 10.66 10.02 -32.72
N ARG A 398 11.71 10.83 -32.66
CA ARG A 398 13.02 10.46 -32.12
C ARG A 398 13.16 10.91 -30.67
N GLU A 399 13.42 9.97 -29.77
CA GLU A 399 13.79 10.27 -28.38
C GLU A 399 15.31 10.31 -28.22
N ALA A 400 15.80 11.35 -27.53
CA ALA A 400 17.15 11.40 -26.98
C ALA A 400 17.06 11.10 -25.48
N PHE A 401 17.36 9.85 -25.08
CA PHE A 401 17.22 9.38 -23.69
C PHE A 401 18.38 9.83 -22.81
N GLY A 402 18.43 11.14 -22.57
CA GLY A 402 19.45 11.86 -21.80
C GLY A 402 18.94 13.26 -21.42
N PRO A 403 19.81 14.23 -21.10
CA PRO A 403 19.40 15.55 -20.65
C PRO A 403 19.02 16.47 -21.83
N VAL A 404 18.05 16.04 -22.64
CA VAL A 404 17.68 16.65 -23.91
C VAL A 404 16.18 16.93 -23.97
N SER A 405 15.82 18.16 -24.37
CA SER A 405 14.43 18.56 -24.66
C SER A 405 14.37 19.50 -25.86
N THR A 406 13.20 19.59 -26.50
CA THR A 406 12.94 20.50 -27.62
C THR A 406 11.83 21.48 -27.27
N LEU A 407 12.11 22.78 -27.39
CA LEU A 407 11.17 23.89 -27.27
C LEU A 407 10.42 24.12 -28.59
N MET A 408 9.10 24.33 -28.51
CA MET A 408 8.26 24.56 -29.69
C MET A 408 7.05 25.47 -29.40
N PRO A 409 6.65 26.33 -30.35
CA PRO A 409 5.52 27.25 -30.22
C PRO A 409 4.16 26.58 -30.49
N TYR A 410 3.10 27.17 -29.94
CA TYR A 410 1.70 26.95 -30.32
C TYR A 410 0.92 28.28 -30.33
N LYS A 411 -0.19 28.35 -31.08
CA LYS A 411 -1.01 29.58 -31.19
C LYS A 411 -2.23 29.65 -30.28
N ASN A 412 -2.84 28.50 -30.01
CA ASN A 412 -3.98 28.34 -29.12
C ASN A 412 -3.96 26.97 -28.45
N LEU A 413 -4.82 26.77 -27.45
CA LEU A 413 -4.86 25.52 -26.68
C LEU A 413 -5.11 24.26 -27.55
N ASP A 414 -5.91 24.37 -28.62
CA ASP A 414 -6.13 23.26 -29.56
C ASP A 414 -4.84 22.81 -30.25
N GLU A 415 -4.00 23.76 -30.67
CA GLU A 415 -2.67 23.45 -31.20
C GLU A 415 -1.77 22.80 -30.13
N ALA A 416 -1.80 23.28 -28.89
CA ALA A 416 -1.02 22.68 -27.80
C ALA A 416 -1.43 21.22 -27.53
N ILE A 417 -2.74 20.94 -27.57
CA ILE A 417 -3.29 19.58 -27.44
C ILE A 417 -2.84 18.71 -28.62
N ALA A 418 -3.00 19.21 -29.85
CA ALA A 418 -2.60 18.49 -31.06
C ALA A 418 -1.10 18.16 -31.04
N LEU A 419 -0.25 19.14 -30.71
CA LEU A 419 1.19 18.93 -30.55
C LEU A 419 1.48 17.91 -29.47
N ALA A 420 0.85 17.97 -28.29
CA ALA A 420 1.05 16.97 -27.24
C ALA A 420 0.72 15.55 -27.75
N GLN A 421 -0.35 15.38 -28.51
CA GLN A 421 -0.78 14.10 -29.11
C GLN A 421 0.17 13.59 -30.21
N MET A 422 0.90 14.47 -30.91
CA MET A 422 1.88 14.06 -31.94
C MET A 422 3.02 13.18 -31.41
N GLY A 423 3.21 13.09 -30.09
CA GLY A 423 4.08 12.08 -29.46
C GLY A 423 3.63 10.63 -29.68
N LYS A 424 2.43 10.41 -30.25
CA LYS A 424 1.82 9.10 -30.56
C LYS A 424 1.61 8.22 -29.32
N GLY A 425 1.25 8.85 -28.21
CA GLY A 425 1.03 8.20 -26.91
C GLY A 425 2.26 8.28 -26.01
N SER A 426 2.11 8.91 -24.84
CA SER A 426 3.18 9.19 -23.89
C SER A 426 2.81 8.70 -22.49
N LEU A 427 3.82 8.49 -21.64
CA LEU A 427 3.63 8.14 -20.24
C LEU A 427 3.00 9.30 -19.46
N VAL A 428 3.51 10.52 -19.68
CA VAL A 428 3.04 11.69 -18.93
C VAL A 428 3.05 12.97 -19.77
N SER A 429 2.11 13.88 -19.48
CA SER A 429 2.26 15.29 -19.80
C SER A 429 2.03 16.19 -18.58
N SER A 430 2.36 17.46 -18.72
CA SER A 430 2.02 18.50 -17.75
C SER A 430 1.53 19.78 -18.41
N ILE A 431 0.74 20.57 -17.69
CA ILE A 431 0.37 21.93 -18.07
C ILE A 431 0.56 22.88 -16.90
N ALA A 432 1.25 24.00 -17.10
CA ALA A 432 1.40 25.05 -16.10
C ALA A 432 0.44 26.20 -16.37
N THR A 433 -0.56 26.38 -15.51
CA THR A 433 -1.62 27.41 -15.65
C THR A 433 -2.28 27.67 -14.30
N SER A 434 -2.77 28.88 -14.10
CA SER A 434 -3.60 29.26 -12.94
C SER A 434 -5.10 29.25 -13.25
N ASP A 435 -5.49 28.99 -14.51
CA ASP A 435 -6.88 28.94 -14.95
C ASP A 435 -7.40 27.50 -15.00
N ASP A 436 -8.36 27.18 -14.13
CA ASP A 436 -9.00 25.86 -14.05
C ASP A 436 -9.74 25.47 -15.35
N LYS A 437 -10.18 26.43 -16.16
CA LYS A 437 -10.80 26.14 -17.46
C LYS A 437 -9.75 25.63 -18.45
N ILE A 438 -8.61 26.31 -18.56
CA ILE A 438 -7.47 25.87 -19.38
C ILE A 438 -6.99 24.50 -18.91
N ALA A 439 -6.83 24.32 -17.60
CA ALA A 439 -6.41 23.04 -17.01
C ALA A 439 -7.38 21.90 -17.36
N LYS A 440 -8.70 22.13 -17.19
CA LYS A 440 -9.74 21.13 -17.53
C LYS A 440 -9.74 20.81 -19.02
N GLU A 441 -9.74 21.84 -19.86
CA GLU A 441 -9.82 21.69 -21.32
C GLU A 441 -8.63 20.94 -21.88
N TYR A 442 -7.40 21.30 -21.48
CA TYR A 442 -6.21 20.53 -21.83
C TYR A 442 -6.30 19.09 -21.33
N THR A 443 -6.61 18.89 -20.05
CA THR A 443 -6.58 17.56 -19.43
C THR A 443 -7.54 16.60 -20.11
N ILE A 444 -8.80 17.01 -20.33
CA ILE A 444 -9.82 16.14 -20.94
C ILE A 444 -9.46 15.79 -22.39
N ASN A 445 -8.98 16.76 -23.17
CA ASN A 445 -8.71 16.56 -24.59
C ASN A 445 -7.35 15.88 -24.86
N ALA A 446 -6.38 15.99 -23.94
CA ALA A 446 -5.07 15.34 -24.08
C ALA A 446 -4.99 13.94 -23.45
N ALA A 447 -5.86 13.60 -22.48
CA ALA A 447 -5.74 12.36 -21.68
C ALA A 447 -5.78 11.06 -22.50
N SER A 448 -6.45 11.03 -23.64
CA SER A 448 -6.48 9.84 -24.51
C SER A 448 -5.10 9.40 -25.03
N HIS A 449 -4.09 10.27 -24.94
CA HIS A 449 -2.72 10.02 -25.38
C HIS A 449 -1.70 10.02 -24.23
N HIS A 450 -2.13 10.15 -22.97
CA HIS A 450 -1.24 10.25 -21.82
C HIS A 450 -1.74 9.41 -20.65
N GLY A 451 -0.92 8.52 -20.09
CA GLY A 451 -1.33 7.74 -18.91
C GLY A 451 -1.41 8.57 -17.64
N ARG A 452 -0.74 9.72 -17.60
CA ARG A 452 -0.80 10.69 -16.50
C ARG A 452 -0.70 12.13 -17.00
N ILE A 453 -1.46 13.03 -16.39
CA ILE A 453 -1.35 14.48 -16.62
C ILE A 453 -1.13 15.18 -15.28
N LEU A 454 -0.12 16.06 -15.20
CA LEU A 454 0.14 16.92 -14.05
C LEU A 454 -0.25 18.36 -14.35
N VAL A 455 -1.22 18.91 -13.61
CA VAL A 455 -1.55 20.34 -13.66
C VAL A 455 -0.67 21.08 -12.64
N ILE A 456 0.16 22.01 -13.11
CA ILE A 456 1.13 22.78 -12.33
C ILE A 456 0.58 24.18 -12.06
N ASN A 457 0.42 24.52 -10.79
CA ASN A 457 0.02 25.85 -10.35
C ASN A 457 0.61 26.19 -8.97
N ARG A 458 0.47 27.45 -8.55
CA ARG A 458 0.98 27.94 -7.26
C ARG A 458 0.42 27.22 -6.02
N GLU A 459 -0.77 26.63 -6.09
CA GLU A 459 -1.44 25.99 -4.96
C GLU A 459 -0.87 24.59 -4.69
N MET A 460 -0.65 23.80 -5.75
CA MET A 460 -0.07 22.45 -5.66
C MET A 460 1.45 22.47 -5.40
N ALA A 461 2.15 23.54 -5.76
CA ALA A 461 3.60 23.58 -5.85
C ALA A 461 4.35 23.15 -4.58
N LYS A 462 3.79 23.45 -3.40
CA LYS A 462 4.42 23.14 -2.10
C LYS A 462 4.40 21.64 -1.76
N GLN A 463 3.46 20.89 -2.34
CA GLN A 463 3.23 19.47 -2.04
C GLN A 463 3.41 18.57 -3.26
N SER A 464 3.73 19.15 -4.43
CA SER A 464 3.91 18.43 -5.68
C SER A 464 5.05 17.42 -5.60
N THR A 465 4.78 16.21 -6.09
CA THR A 465 5.77 15.15 -6.28
C THR A 465 6.56 15.34 -7.59
N GLY A 466 6.12 16.25 -8.45
CA GLY A 466 6.73 16.56 -9.75
C GLY A 466 6.26 15.67 -10.90
N HIS A 467 6.65 16.07 -12.11
CA HIS A 467 6.31 15.45 -13.38
C HIS A 467 6.89 14.04 -13.49
N GLY A 468 8.18 13.86 -13.23
CA GLY A 468 8.88 12.60 -13.46
C GLY A 468 8.96 11.67 -12.26
N SER A 469 8.00 11.72 -11.33
CA SER A 469 7.92 10.84 -10.16
C SER A 469 6.63 10.02 -10.20
N PRO A 470 6.65 8.78 -10.74
CA PRO A 470 5.48 7.90 -10.72
C PRO A 470 5.12 7.51 -9.28
N LEU A 471 3.85 7.63 -8.90
CA LEU A 471 3.36 7.34 -7.54
C LEU A 471 2.68 5.97 -7.49
N PRO A 472 2.94 5.13 -6.47
CA PRO A 472 2.40 3.76 -6.38
C PRO A 472 0.87 3.64 -6.51
N TYR A 473 0.14 4.67 -6.11
CA TYR A 473 -1.33 4.71 -6.17
C TYR A 473 -1.90 5.22 -7.49
N LEU A 474 -1.06 5.78 -8.37
CA LEU A 474 -1.44 6.32 -9.68
C LEU A 474 -0.91 5.40 -10.78
N VAL A 475 -1.62 5.35 -11.91
CA VAL A 475 -1.20 4.56 -13.07
C VAL A 475 0.13 5.10 -13.59
N HIS A 476 1.07 4.19 -13.85
CA HIS A 476 2.30 4.45 -14.60
C HIS A 476 2.25 3.61 -15.87
N GLY A 477 2.33 4.25 -17.03
CA GLY A 477 2.02 3.62 -18.30
C GLY A 477 1.46 4.62 -19.29
N GLY A 478 1.15 4.20 -20.50
CA GLY A 478 0.62 5.10 -21.52
C GLY A 478 0.29 4.38 -22.83
N PRO A 479 -0.62 4.94 -23.64
CA PRO A 479 -1.03 4.34 -24.90
C PRO A 479 0.06 4.43 -25.97
N GLY A 480 -0.15 3.74 -27.10
CA GLY A 480 0.66 3.92 -28.32
C GLY A 480 2.15 3.66 -28.10
N ARG A 481 3.00 4.65 -28.37
CA ARG A 481 4.46 4.54 -28.30
C ARG A 481 4.96 4.14 -26.92
N ALA A 482 4.36 4.68 -25.87
CA ALA A 482 4.69 4.36 -24.48
C ALA A 482 4.43 2.88 -24.11
N GLY A 483 3.76 2.12 -24.99
CA GLY A 483 3.74 0.66 -24.98
C GLY A 483 2.34 0.06 -24.79
N GLY A 484 1.37 0.85 -24.37
CA GLY A 484 -0.01 0.44 -24.12
C GLY A 484 -0.21 -0.30 -22.80
N GLY A 485 0.85 -0.46 -22.00
CA GLY A 485 0.81 -1.09 -20.69
C GLY A 485 0.37 -0.13 -19.59
N GLU A 486 -0.10 -0.72 -18.49
CA GLU A 486 -0.33 -0.06 -17.21
C GLU A 486 0.40 -0.83 -16.10
N GLU A 487 1.08 -0.09 -15.23
CA GLU A 487 1.78 -0.54 -14.03
C GLU A 487 1.32 0.33 -12.84
N MET A 488 1.64 -0.10 -11.62
CA MET A 488 1.28 0.62 -10.38
C MET A 488 -0.25 0.83 -10.23
N GLY A 489 -0.77 2.05 -10.06
CA GLY A 489 -2.22 2.30 -10.05
C GLY A 489 -2.97 1.77 -8.81
N GLY A 490 -2.26 1.54 -7.71
CA GLY A 490 -2.82 1.01 -6.47
C GLY A 490 -3.37 -0.40 -6.66
N MET A 491 -4.66 -0.61 -6.39
CA MET A 491 -5.29 -1.92 -6.63
C MET A 491 -5.27 -2.34 -8.11
N ARG A 492 -5.20 -1.39 -9.06
CA ARG A 492 -5.24 -1.71 -10.50
C ARG A 492 -4.08 -2.62 -10.91
N GLY A 493 -2.84 -2.27 -10.56
CA GLY A 493 -1.67 -3.08 -10.89
C GLY A 493 -1.70 -4.46 -10.24
N ILE A 494 -2.19 -4.57 -9.00
CA ILE A 494 -2.30 -5.88 -8.31
C ILE A 494 -3.21 -6.82 -9.12
N LYS A 495 -4.30 -6.28 -9.70
CA LYS A 495 -5.25 -7.07 -10.49
C LYS A 495 -4.65 -7.65 -11.78
N HIS A 496 -3.57 -7.09 -12.33
CA HIS A 496 -2.89 -7.66 -13.51
C HIS A 496 -2.31 -9.06 -13.25
N TYR A 497 -1.98 -9.35 -11.99
CA TYR A 497 -1.42 -10.63 -11.55
C TYR A 497 -2.48 -11.59 -10.99
N LEU A 498 -3.75 -11.19 -11.01
CA LEU A 498 -4.88 -12.02 -10.63
C LEU A 498 -5.63 -12.50 -11.88
N GLN A 499 -6.30 -13.64 -11.77
CA GLN A 499 -7.25 -14.13 -12.76
C GLN A 499 -8.66 -13.75 -12.32
N ARG A 500 -9.33 -12.90 -13.11
CA ARG A 500 -10.75 -12.61 -12.92
C ARG A 500 -11.60 -13.77 -13.40
N THR A 501 -12.59 -14.15 -12.58
CA THR A 501 -13.53 -15.22 -12.88
C THR A 501 -14.92 -14.79 -12.43
N ALA A 502 -15.88 -14.82 -13.36
CA ALA A 502 -17.29 -14.72 -13.02
C ALA A 502 -17.76 -16.07 -12.46
N ILE A 503 -18.23 -16.06 -11.22
CA ILE A 503 -18.88 -17.21 -10.59
C ILE A 503 -20.38 -16.98 -10.60
N GLN A 504 -21.14 -18.05 -10.81
CA GLN A 504 -22.60 -18.03 -10.86
C GLN A 504 -23.16 -19.11 -9.95
N GLY A 505 -24.28 -18.85 -9.29
CA GLY A 505 -24.88 -19.82 -8.39
C GLY A 505 -26.00 -19.23 -7.55
N SER A 506 -26.45 -20.02 -6.57
CA SER A 506 -27.40 -19.53 -5.58
C SER A 506 -26.73 -18.51 -4.65
N PRO A 507 -27.46 -17.51 -4.12
CA PRO A 507 -26.91 -16.57 -3.14
C PRO A 507 -26.24 -17.25 -1.94
N THR A 508 -26.74 -18.42 -1.52
CA THR A 508 -26.14 -19.21 -0.43
C THR A 508 -24.76 -19.73 -0.83
N THR A 509 -24.65 -20.35 -1.99
CA THR A 509 -23.36 -20.87 -2.47
C THR A 509 -22.36 -19.75 -2.73
N ILE A 510 -22.80 -18.64 -3.32
CA ILE A 510 -21.93 -17.47 -3.54
C ILE A 510 -21.48 -16.86 -2.21
N THR A 511 -22.31 -16.87 -1.17
CA THR A 511 -21.91 -16.45 0.19
C THR A 511 -20.77 -17.31 0.72
N GLU A 512 -20.86 -18.63 0.62
CA GLU A 512 -19.80 -19.54 1.06
C GLU A 512 -18.51 -19.39 0.24
N ILE A 513 -18.62 -19.17 -1.07
CA ILE A 513 -17.44 -18.98 -1.93
C ILE A 513 -16.74 -17.65 -1.63
N THR A 514 -17.50 -16.57 -1.46
CA THR A 514 -16.94 -15.21 -1.32
C THR A 514 -16.60 -14.83 0.13
N GLY A 515 -17.18 -15.52 1.11
CA GLY A 515 -17.17 -15.08 2.51
C GLY A 515 -17.91 -13.76 2.73
N ILE A 516 -18.80 -13.39 1.80
CA ILE A 516 -19.62 -12.17 1.87
C ILE A 516 -21.08 -12.58 1.71
N TYR A 517 -21.90 -12.31 2.72
CA TYR A 517 -23.33 -12.60 2.67
C TYR A 517 -24.01 -11.90 1.50
N GLN A 518 -24.75 -12.69 0.74
CA GLN A 518 -25.58 -12.23 -0.36
C GLN A 518 -27.04 -12.18 0.09
N GLN A 519 -27.77 -11.15 -0.33
CA GLN A 519 -29.21 -11.07 -0.06
C GLN A 519 -29.93 -12.31 -0.60
N ASN A 520 -30.96 -12.79 0.12
CA ASN A 520 -31.69 -14.04 -0.17
C ASN A 520 -30.89 -15.34 -0.01
N ALA A 521 -29.66 -15.29 0.52
CA ALA A 521 -28.96 -16.47 0.99
C ALA A 521 -29.67 -17.09 2.21
N LYS A 522 -29.42 -18.37 2.46
CA LYS A 522 -29.89 -19.01 3.69
C LYS A 522 -29.20 -18.34 4.89
N TYR A 523 -29.99 -17.97 5.89
CA TYR A 523 -29.48 -17.50 7.16
C TYR A 523 -28.83 -18.65 7.94
N LYS A 524 -27.74 -18.35 8.66
CA LYS A 524 -27.19 -19.20 9.71
C LYS A 524 -27.72 -18.65 11.03
N GLU A 525 -28.74 -19.27 11.61
CA GLU A 525 -29.36 -18.75 12.86
C GLU A 525 -28.31 -18.76 13.98
N ALA A 526 -28.15 -17.61 14.66
CA ALA A 526 -27.21 -17.48 15.76
C ALA A 526 -27.76 -18.12 17.05
N GLU A 527 -26.94 -18.87 17.78
CA GLU A 527 -27.34 -19.51 19.05
C GLU A 527 -27.59 -18.49 20.16
N GLN A 528 -26.85 -17.39 20.15
CA GLN A 528 -27.03 -16.23 21.02
C GLN A 528 -27.02 -14.94 20.19
N HIS A 529 -27.29 -13.81 20.84
CA HIS A 529 -27.30 -12.51 20.15
C HIS A 529 -25.95 -12.25 19.44
N PRO A 530 -25.91 -11.90 18.13
CA PRO A 530 -24.68 -11.77 17.37
C PRO A 530 -23.64 -10.80 17.95
N PHE A 531 -24.08 -9.73 18.61
CA PHE A 531 -23.20 -8.77 19.32
C PHE A 531 -22.54 -9.30 20.60
N GLN A 532 -22.85 -10.52 21.04
CA GLN A 532 -22.17 -11.18 22.16
C GLN A 532 -20.96 -12.00 21.71
N TYR A 533 -20.78 -12.23 20.40
CA TYR A 533 -19.65 -12.97 19.87
C TYR A 533 -18.42 -12.08 19.69
N HIS A 534 -17.24 -12.67 19.88
CA HIS A 534 -15.98 -12.05 19.48
C HIS A 534 -15.81 -12.16 17.97
N TRP A 535 -14.90 -11.35 17.42
CA TRP A 535 -14.71 -11.23 15.97
C TRP A 535 -14.42 -12.56 15.26
N GLU A 536 -13.69 -13.48 15.91
CA GLU A 536 -13.35 -14.80 15.39
C GLU A 536 -14.59 -15.70 15.20
N ASP A 537 -15.54 -15.66 16.14
CA ASP A 537 -16.72 -16.54 16.16
C ASP A 537 -17.84 -16.09 15.22
N ILE A 538 -17.79 -14.86 14.74
CA ILE A 538 -18.79 -14.33 13.83
C ILE A 538 -18.53 -14.87 12.43
N GLU A 539 -19.56 -15.36 11.75
CA GLU A 539 -19.43 -15.86 10.38
C GLU A 539 -20.36 -15.12 9.42
N PRO A 540 -19.95 -14.90 8.15
CA PRO A 540 -20.85 -14.43 7.11
C PRO A 540 -22.13 -15.29 7.03
N GLY A 541 -23.28 -14.61 7.06
CA GLY A 541 -24.61 -15.25 7.10
C GLY A 541 -25.16 -15.52 8.51
N MET A 542 -24.36 -15.38 9.57
CA MET A 542 -24.84 -15.44 10.96
C MET A 542 -25.91 -14.39 11.19
N SER A 543 -27.12 -14.80 11.57
CA SER A 543 -28.30 -13.94 11.58
C SER A 543 -29.09 -14.02 12.88
N LEU A 544 -29.69 -12.89 13.27
CA LEU A 544 -30.68 -12.76 14.34
C LEU A 544 -31.98 -12.22 13.76
N LYS A 545 -33.10 -12.90 14.05
CA LYS A 545 -34.44 -12.32 13.92
C LYS A 545 -34.84 -11.63 15.21
N THR A 546 -35.16 -10.34 15.14
CA THR A 546 -35.62 -9.59 16.32
C THR A 546 -37.07 -9.89 16.64
N HIS A 547 -37.50 -9.47 17.84
CA HIS A 547 -38.92 -9.28 18.15
C HIS A 547 -39.51 -8.13 17.31
N LYS A 548 -40.84 -7.95 17.40
CA LYS A 548 -41.60 -6.97 16.60
C LYS A 548 -41.78 -5.64 17.32
N ARG A 549 -41.89 -4.54 16.58
CA ARG A 549 -42.31 -3.21 17.08
C ARG A 549 -43.35 -2.58 16.15
N THR A 550 -44.45 -2.11 16.71
CA THR A 550 -45.47 -1.33 15.98
C THR A 550 -45.10 0.15 16.02
N LEU A 551 -45.14 0.82 14.87
CA LEU A 551 -44.89 2.26 14.74
C LEU A 551 -46.20 3.01 14.98
N THR A 552 -46.26 3.91 15.95
CA THR A 552 -47.48 4.67 16.26
C THR A 552 -47.43 6.09 15.67
N ASP A 553 -48.58 6.75 15.55
CA ASP A 553 -48.63 8.16 15.16
C ASP A 553 -47.84 9.05 16.15
N THR A 554 -47.91 8.72 17.44
CA THR A 554 -47.14 9.37 18.50
C THR A 554 -45.63 9.19 18.32
N ASP A 555 -45.16 8.00 17.90
CA ASP A 555 -43.73 7.81 17.59
C ASP A 555 -43.28 8.74 16.45
N ILE A 556 -44.08 8.86 15.40
CA ILE A 556 -43.77 9.70 14.22
C ILE A 556 -43.67 11.16 14.66
N ILE A 557 -44.66 11.67 15.38
CA ILE A 557 -44.68 13.05 15.87
C ILE A 557 -43.54 13.31 16.87
N ASN A 558 -43.27 12.38 17.79
CA ASN A 558 -42.19 12.53 18.77
C ASN A 558 -40.83 12.55 18.08
N PHE A 559 -40.62 11.68 17.09
CA PHE A 559 -39.38 11.69 16.32
C PHE A 559 -39.22 12.99 15.55
N ALA A 560 -40.28 13.47 14.89
CA ALA A 560 -40.29 14.75 14.18
C ALA A 560 -39.92 15.92 15.11
N ASN A 561 -40.47 15.95 16.33
CA ASN A 561 -40.15 16.97 17.33
C ASN A 561 -38.73 16.86 17.89
N LEU A 562 -38.22 15.64 18.05
CA LEU A 562 -36.88 15.39 18.57
C LEU A 562 -35.79 15.75 17.55
N THR A 563 -35.97 15.35 16.29
CA THR A 563 -34.99 15.56 15.21
C THR A 563 -35.17 16.89 14.50
N TRP A 564 -36.31 17.55 14.72
CA TRP A 564 -36.74 18.74 14.00
C TRP A 564 -37.01 18.51 12.50
N ASP A 565 -37.12 17.24 12.09
CA ASP A 565 -37.59 16.89 10.76
C ASP A 565 -39.11 17.00 10.74
N HIS A 566 -39.64 18.15 10.36
CA HIS A 566 -41.08 18.37 10.17
C HIS A 566 -41.51 18.25 8.70
N PHE A 567 -40.83 17.44 7.91
CA PHE A 567 -41.19 17.22 6.50
C PHE A 567 -42.66 16.80 6.35
N TYR A 568 -43.37 17.41 5.40
CA TYR A 568 -44.83 17.36 5.30
C TYR A 568 -45.39 15.93 5.24
N ALA A 569 -44.67 14.99 4.61
CA ALA A 569 -45.10 13.59 4.50
C ALA A 569 -45.24 12.87 5.86
N HIS A 570 -44.63 13.42 6.91
CA HIS A 570 -44.66 12.90 8.28
C HIS A 570 -45.52 13.75 9.23
N THR A 571 -45.71 15.04 8.94
CA THR A 571 -46.32 16.01 9.88
C THR A 571 -47.64 16.58 9.42
N ASP A 572 -47.88 16.70 8.11
CA ASP A 572 -49.04 17.37 7.52
C ASP A 572 -49.79 16.46 6.54
N ILE A 573 -50.85 15.83 7.05
CA ILE A 573 -51.73 14.94 6.28
C ILE A 573 -52.56 15.67 5.22
N THR A 574 -52.67 17.00 5.31
CA THR A 574 -53.46 17.79 4.35
C THR A 574 -52.67 18.15 3.09
N SER A 575 -51.34 17.96 3.12
CA SER A 575 -50.43 18.28 2.02
C SER A 575 -49.92 17.04 1.26
N LEU A 576 -50.64 15.91 1.33
CA LEU A 576 -50.24 14.67 0.65
C LEU A 576 -50.69 14.59 -0.81
N ASP A 577 -51.62 15.45 -1.22
CA ASP A 577 -52.13 15.51 -2.60
C ASP A 577 -50.99 15.74 -3.60
N GLY A 578 -50.90 14.89 -4.62
CA GLY A 578 -49.82 14.93 -5.63
C GLY A 578 -48.48 14.32 -5.17
N SER A 579 -48.40 13.81 -3.94
CA SER A 579 -47.27 13.02 -3.45
C SER A 579 -47.45 11.52 -3.72
N ILE A 580 -46.40 10.73 -3.49
CA ILE A 580 -46.45 9.26 -3.55
C ILE A 580 -47.02 8.63 -2.26
N PHE A 581 -47.39 9.43 -1.27
CA PHE A 581 -47.78 8.97 0.07
C PHE A 581 -49.28 9.14 0.26
N GLU A 582 -49.92 8.10 0.76
CA GLU A 582 -51.39 8.07 0.92
C GLU A 582 -51.84 8.50 2.32
N LYS A 583 -50.94 8.35 3.31
CA LYS A 583 -51.17 8.60 4.74
C LYS A 583 -49.90 9.15 5.37
N ARG A 584 -49.99 9.59 6.62
CA ARG A 584 -48.82 9.99 7.41
C ARG A 584 -47.81 8.84 7.45
N THR A 585 -46.62 9.08 6.91
CA THR A 585 -45.54 8.09 6.85
C THR A 585 -44.61 8.21 8.03
N ALA A 586 -44.00 7.11 8.45
CA ALA A 586 -42.87 7.14 9.37
C ALA A 586 -41.62 7.71 8.69
N HIS A 587 -40.83 8.48 9.44
CA HIS A 587 -39.53 8.96 8.96
C HIS A 587 -38.61 7.79 8.63
N GLY A 588 -37.90 7.83 7.50
CA GLY A 588 -36.86 6.83 7.20
C GLY A 588 -35.84 6.72 8.33
N TYR A 589 -35.39 7.85 8.88
CA TYR A 589 -34.46 7.87 10.01
C TYR A 589 -35.08 7.33 11.31
N PHE A 590 -36.39 7.45 11.49
CA PHE A 590 -37.06 6.79 12.60
C PHE A 590 -37.07 5.27 12.40
N ILE A 591 -37.33 4.78 11.19
CA ILE A 591 -37.33 3.34 10.88
C ILE A 591 -35.97 2.71 11.22
N ILE A 592 -34.86 3.34 10.82
CA ILE A 592 -33.53 2.79 11.15
C ILE A 592 -33.19 2.92 12.65
N SER A 593 -33.64 3.99 13.30
CA SER A 593 -33.46 4.16 14.76
C SER A 593 -34.24 3.11 15.54
N ALA A 594 -35.48 2.85 15.13
CA ALA A 594 -36.33 1.80 15.67
C ALA A 594 -35.74 0.41 15.41
N ALA A 595 -35.19 0.18 14.21
CA ALA A 595 -34.48 -1.05 13.88
C ALA A 595 -33.26 -1.25 14.80
N ALA A 596 -32.41 -0.24 14.99
CA ALA A 596 -31.29 -0.31 15.92
C ALA A 596 -31.73 -0.64 17.34
N GLY A 597 -32.81 -0.03 17.83
CA GLY A 597 -33.40 -0.38 19.13
C GLY A 597 -33.86 -1.84 19.25
N LEU A 598 -34.13 -2.53 18.14
CA LEU A 598 -34.52 -3.94 18.12
C LEU A 598 -33.33 -4.91 18.09
N PHE A 599 -32.24 -4.56 17.40
CA PHE A 599 -31.11 -5.48 17.16
C PHE A 599 -29.84 -5.18 17.97
N VAL A 600 -29.75 -4.04 18.66
CA VAL A 600 -28.57 -3.71 19.47
C VAL A 600 -28.68 -4.41 20.83
N TYR A 601 -27.60 -5.11 21.20
CA TYR A 601 -27.47 -5.74 22.50
C TYR A 601 -27.15 -4.69 23.58
N PRO A 602 -27.92 -4.61 24.69
CA PRO A 602 -27.78 -3.53 25.66
C PRO A 602 -26.65 -3.71 26.69
N ASN A 603 -26.20 -4.95 26.96
CA ASN A 603 -25.17 -5.19 27.96
C ASN A 603 -23.76 -5.06 27.37
N LYS A 604 -22.76 -4.85 28.23
CA LYS A 604 -21.34 -4.85 27.84
C LYS A 604 -20.97 -6.20 27.20
N GLY A 605 -20.34 -6.14 26.04
CA GLY A 605 -19.90 -7.31 25.28
C GLY A 605 -18.73 -6.98 24.35
N PRO A 606 -18.40 -7.86 23.39
CA PRO A 606 -17.26 -7.66 22.50
C PRO A 606 -17.41 -6.51 21.51
N VAL A 607 -18.65 -6.05 21.25
CA VAL A 607 -18.89 -4.86 20.42
C VAL A 607 -18.37 -3.62 21.16
N ALA A 608 -17.32 -3.01 20.61
CA ALA A 608 -16.71 -1.80 21.15
C ALA A 608 -17.47 -0.53 20.70
N ALA A 609 -17.84 -0.47 19.42
CA ALA A 609 -18.55 0.66 18.85
C ALA A 609 -19.34 0.27 17.61
N ASN A 610 -20.59 0.73 17.51
CA ASN A 610 -21.32 0.80 16.25
C ASN A 610 -21.16 2.23 15.69
N TYR A 611 -20.20 2.44 14.80
CA TYR A 611 -19.68 3.77 14.49
C TYR A 611 -20.01 4.25 13.08
N GLY A 612 -20.55 3.39 12.22
CA GLY A 612 -20.77 3.72 10.82
C GLY A 612 -22.03 3.10 10.23
N LEU A 613 -22.61 3.83 9.28
CA LEU A 613 -23.66 3.37 8.38
C LEU A 613 -23.14 3.60 6.96
N ASP A 614 -22.87 2.51 6.25
CA ASP A 614 -22.20 2.50 4.95
C ASP A 614 -23.19 2.74 3.80
N SER A 615 -24.37 2.14 3.92
CA SER A 615 -25.48 2.35 2.98
C SER A 615 -26.82 2.14 3.67
N ILE A 616 -27.83 2.87 3.21
CA ILE A 616 -29.24 2.68 3.57
C ILE A 616 -30.12 2.94 2.36
N ARG A 617 -31.13 2.09 2.17
CA ARG A 617 -32.17 2.29 1.16
C ARG A 617 -33.52 1.97 1.77
N PHE A 618 -34.46 2.90 1.61
CA PHE A 618 -35.88 2.70 1.94
C PHE A 618 -36.60 2.27 0.66
N LEU A 619 -37.12 1.05 0.65
CA LEU A 619 -37.72 0.44 -0.53
C LEU A 619 -39.21 0.77 -0.63
N ARG A 620 -39.88 0.91 0.52
CA ARG A 620 -41.31 1.22 0.62
C ARG A 620 -41.58 2.07 1.86
N PRO A 621 -42.54 3.02 1.82
CA PRO A 621 -42.98 3.72 3.02
C PRO A 621 -43.61 2.75 4.03
N LEU A 622 -43.37 3.05 5.30
CA LEU A 622 -44.14 2.53 6.43
C LEU A 622 -45.06 3.62 6.94
N TYR A 623 -46.25 3.23 7.35
CA TYR A 623 -47.28 4.12 7.86
C TYR A 623 -47.50 3.89 9.36
N HIS A 624 -48.25 4.77 10.00
CA HIS A 624 -48.71 4.53 11.37
C HIS A 624 -49.45 3.17 11.46
N ASN A 625 -49.28 2.47 12.58
CA ASN A 625 -49.74 1.11 12.88
C ASN A 625 -49.07 -0.03 12.07
N ASP A 626 -48.13 0.27 11.16
CA ASP A 626 -47.30 -0.78 10.58
C ASP A 626 -46.40 -1.38 11.67
N THR A 627 -46.20 -2.70 11.60
CA THR A 627 -45.37 -3.43 12.55
C THR A 627 -44.14 -3.96 11.85
N ILE A 628 -42.95 -3.70 12.40
CA ILE A 628 -41.69 -4.14 11.83
C ILE A 628 -41.03 -5.23 12.67
N TYR A 629 -40.20 -6.05 12.01
CA TYR A 629 -39.12 -6.80 12.64
C TYR A 629 -37.84 -6.64 11.82
N VAL A 630 -36.70 -6.98 12.39
CA VAL A 630 -35.40 -6.86 11.73
C VAL A 630 -34.73 -8.22 11.64
N ARG A 631 -34.02 -8.46 10.55
CA ARG A 631 -32.96 -9.45 10.45
C ARG A 631 -31.62 -8.73 10.45
N LEU A 632 -30.80 -9.02 11.46
CA LEU A 632 -29.42 -8.55 11.54
C LEU A 632 -28.51 -9.71 11.14
N THR A 633 -27.83 -9.60 10.01
CA THR A 633 -27.01 -10.68 9.45
C THR A 633 -25.57 -10.22 9.25
N CYS A 634 -24.57 -11.00 9.69
CA CYS A 634 -23.17 -10.67 9.43
C CYS A 634 -22.92 -10.72 7.92
N LYS A 635 -22.54 -9.57 7.34
CA LYS A 635 -22.29 -9.43 5.92
C LYS A 635 -20.87 -9.84 5.55
N GLU A 636 -19.91 -9.23 6.20
CA GLU A 636 -18.49 -9.35 5.87
C GLU A 636 -17.67 -9.00 7.11
N LYS A 637 -16.55 -9.70 7.31
CA LYS A 637 -15.55 -9.35 8.31
C LYS A 637 -14.34 -8.70 7.64
N VAL A 638 -13.93 -7.56 8.16
CA VAL A 638 -12.72 -6.84 7.72
C VAL A 638 -11.75 -6.80 8.88
N ASP A 639 -10.55 -7.32 8.65
CA ASP A 639 -9.49 -7.29 9.65
C ASP A 639 -8.93 -5.87 9.80
N ARG A 640 -8.50 -5.50 11.01
CA ARG A 640 -7.99 -4.18 11.35
C ARG A 640 -6.77 -4.32 12.24
N ASP A 641 -5.70 -3.63 11.87
CA ASP A 641 -4.55 -3.45 12.76
C ASP A 641 -4.86 -2.34 13.76
N VAL A 642 -4.58 -2.59 15.04
CA VAL A 642 -4.71 -1.62 16.14
C VAL A 642 -3.31 -1.25 16.61
N VAL A 643 -3.00 0.05 16.64
CA VAL A 643 -1.67 0.57 17.03
C VAL A 643 -1.76 1.54 18.21
N SER A 644 -2.98 1.96 18.57
CA SER A 644 -3.31 2.82 19.71
C SER A 644 -3.59 1.99 20.98
N THR A 645 -3.85 2.68 22.10
CA THR A 645 -4.34 2.13 23.38
C THR A 645 -5.77 1.61 23.27
N GLU A 646 -5.96 0.61 22.40
CA GLU A 646 -7.23 -0.04 22.11
C GLU A 646 -7.01 -1.55 22.02
N HIS A 647 -7.97 -2.34 22.49
CA HIS A 647 -7.90 -3.79 22.33
C HIS A 647 -7.93 -4.18 20.85
N PRO A 648 -7.19 -5.24 20.47
CA PRO A 648 -7.29 -5.85 19.16
C PRO A 648 -8.75 -6.06 18.78
N SER A 649 -9.13 -5.52 17.63
CA SER A 649 -10.50 -5.55 17.13
C SER A 649 -10.49 -5.67 15.61
N GLY A 650 -11.58 -6.19 15.07
CA GLY A 650 -11.88 -6.15 13.64
C GLY A 650 -13.18 -5.42 13.39
N ILE A 651 -13.46 -5.12 12.12
CA ILE A 651 -14.73 -4.54 11.69
C ILE A 651 -15.62 -5.69 11.22
N VAL A 652 -16.86 -5.70 11.68
CA VAL A 652 -17.92 -6.54 11.14
C VAL A 652 -18.93 -5.62 10.46
N LYS A 653 -19.15 -5.84 9.17
CA LYS A 653 -20.24 -5.23 8.44
C LYS A 653 -21.47 -6.07 8.68
N TRP A 654 -22.54 -5.49 9.18
CA TRP A 654 -23.83 -6.18 9.33
C TRP A 654 -24.81 -5.69 8.28
N HIS A 655 -25.45 -6.63 7.60
CA HIS A 655 -26.59 -6.38 6.74
C HIS A 655 -27.87 -6.37 7.59
N VAL A 656 -28.54 -5.22 7.60
CA VAL A 656 -29.79 -5.00 8.32
C VAL A 656 -30.91 -5.04 7.31
N GLU A 657 -31.84 -5.98 7.48
CA GLU A 657 -33.05 -6.09 6.67
C GLU A 657 -34.26 -5.81 7.56
N VAL A 658 -35.00 -4.75 7.26
CA VAL A 658 -36.24 -4.39 7.97
C VAL A 658 -37.41 -4.92 7.18
N PHE A 659 -38.28 -5.67 7.84
CA PHE A 659 -39.45 -6.29 7.24
C PHE A 659 -40.74 -5.78 7.89
N ASP A 660 -41.77 -5.61 7.06
CA ASP A 660 -43.15 -5.46 7.50
C ASP A 660 -43.69 -6.81 7.98
N ALA A 661 -43.95 -6.89 9.29
CA ALA A 661 -44.43 -8.09 9.97
C ALA A 661 -45.86 -8.48 9.60
N ASN A 662 -46.63 -7.54 9.03
CA ASN A 662 -48.04 -7.71 8.68
C ASN A 662 -48.26 -7.74 7.16
N PHE A 663 -47.19 -7.85 6.37
CA PHE A 663 -47.25 -7.82 4.91
C PHE A 663 -48.26 -8.81 4.31
N GLU A 664 -48.29 -10.05 4.81
CA GLU A 664 -49.23 -11.07 4.33
C GLU A 664 -50.70 -10.70 4.57
N ASN A 665 -50.98 -9.93 5.63
CA ASN A 665 -52.31 -9.49 6.03
C ASN A 665 -52.78 -8.23 5.29
N ARG A 666 -51.93 -7.62 4.43
CA ARG A 666 -52.35 -6.48 3.61
C ARG A 666 -53.39 -6.91 2.57
N PRO A 667 -54.39 -6.07 2.24
CA PRO A 667 -55.34 -6.35 1.17
C PRO A 667 -54.63 -6.65 -0.15
N GLU A 668 -55.16 -7.60 -0.94
CA GLU A 668 -54.55 -7.96 -2.23
C GLU A 668 -54.55 -6.78 -3.23
N SER A 669 -55.49 -5.84 -3.06
CA SER A 669 -55.53 -4.58 -3.81
C SER A 669 -54.35 -3.63 -3.52
N GLU A 670 -53.65 -3.84 -2.40
CA GLU A 670 -52.47 -3.08 -1.96
C GLU A 670 -51.15 -3.85 -2.20
N LYS A 671 -51.21 -5.03 -2.83
CA LYS A 671 -50.05 -5.85 -3.20
C LYS A 671 -49.88 -5.88 -4.72
N THR A 672 -48.69 -5.55 -5.19
CA THR A 672 -48.27 -5.74 -6.59
C THR A 672 -47.41 -7.00 -6.72
N GLU A 673 -47.26 -7.54 -7.93
CA GLU A 673 -46.33 -8.66 -8.21
C GLU A 673 -44.85 -8.37 -7.85
N LYS A 674 -44.51 -7.11 -7.54
CA LYS A 674 -43.17 -6.68 -7.11
C LYS A 674 -43.07 -6.44 -5.61
N ASP A 675 -44.16 -6.53 -4.86
CA ASP A 675 -44.16 -6.18 -3.46
C ASP A 675 -43.54 -7.29 -2.61
N SER A 676 -42.63 -6.85 -1.74
CA SER A 676 -41.89 -7.68 -0.81
C SER A 676 -42.20 -7.22 0.61
N PRO A 677 -42.19 -8.13 1.61
CA PRO A 677 -42.22 -7.72 3.01
C PRO A 677 -41.01 -6.86 3.39
N LEU A 678 -39.93 -6.85 2.61
CA LEU A 678 -38.74 -6.04 2.86
C LEU A 678 -39.01 -4.56 2.59
N VAL A 679 -38.78 -3.70 3.58
CA VAL A 679 -39.09 -2.25 3.52
C VAL A 679 -37.87 -1.35 3.59
N ALA A 680 -36.80 -1.80 4.24
CA ALA A 680 -35.53 -1.09 4.25
C ALA A 680 -34.35 -2.06 4.35
N VAL A 681 -33.23 -1.69 3.73
CA VAL A 681 -31.95 -2.38 3.88
C VAL A 681 -30.87 -1.39 4.29
N ALA A 682 -29.98 -1.82 5.18
CA ALA A 682 -28.82 -1.03 5.58
C ALA A 682 -27.58 -1.91 5.73
N THR A 683 -26.40 -1.29 5.64
CA THR A 683 -25.14 -1.91 6.07
C THR A 683 -24.54 -1.05 7.18
N ILE A 684 -24.39 -1.62 8.37
CA ILE A 684 -23.76 -0.95 9.52
C ILE A 684 -22.35 -1.48 9.76
N LEU A 685 -21.48 -0.63 10.29
CA LEU A 685 -20.08 -0.93 10.59
C LEU A 685 -19.89 -0.98 12.09
N THR A 686 -19.52 -2.16 12.58
CA THR A 686 -19.35 -2.41 14.00
C THR A 686 -17.93 -2.85 14.28
N MET A 687 -17.27 -2.20 15.23
CA MET A 687 -15.98 -2.60 15.76
C MET A 687 -16.21 -3.67 16.83
N VAL A 688 -15.62 -4.84 16.63
CA VAL A 688 -15.78 -6.01 17.50
C VAL A 688 -14.40 -6.45 17.99
N GLN A 689 -14.25 -6.61 19.30
CA GLN A 689 -13.02 -7.08 19.92
C GLN A 689 -12.71 -8.51 19.48
N LYS A 690 -11.43 -8.75 19.26
CA LYS A 690 -10.87 -10.09 19.01
C LYS A 690 -10.71 -10.82 20.33
N LYS A 691 -10.82 -12.14 20.29
CA LYS A 691 -10.53 -12.98 21.44
C LYS A 691 -9.10 -12.79 21.90
N GLN A 692 -8.92 -12.70 23.21
CA GLN A 692 -7.62 -12.83 23.82
C GLN A 692 -7.40 -14.30 24.19
N GLU A 693 -6.57 -15.00 23.41
CA GLU A 693 -6.21 -16.41 23.67
C GLU A 693 -4.72 -16.57 24.05
N THR A 694 -3.92 -15.51 23.92
CA THR A 694 -2.46 -15.55 24.10
C THR A 694 -1.98 -15.66 25.55
N PHE A 695 -2.66 -14.97 26.46
CA PHE A 695 -2.38 -14.92 27.88
C PHE A 695 -3.43 -15.71 28.66
N VAL A 696 -2.96 -16.50 29.62
CA VAL A 696 -3.83 -17.09 30.63
C VAL A 696 -4.26 -15.98 31.59
N GLU A 697 -5.55 -15.94 31.95
CA GLU A 697 -6.03 -15.00 32.96
C GLU A 697 -5.46 -15.35 34.34
N MET A 698 -4.89 -14.34 35.01
CA MET A 698 -4.15 -14.49 36.26
C MET A 698 -5.06 -14.23 37.46
N THR A 699 -6.00 -15.16 37.70
CA THR A 699 -6.82 -15.14 38.92
C THR A 699 -6.00 -15.56 40.13
N ASP A 700 -6.50 -15.27 41.33
CA ASP A 700 -5.85 -15.65 42.60
C ASP A 700 -5.59 -17.16 42.64
N GLU A 701 -6.58 -17.96 42.27
CA GLU A 701 -6.46 -19.43 42.22
C GLU A 701 -5.42 -19.88 41.19
N LYS A 702 -5.36 -19.22 40.03
CA LYS A 702 -4.41 -19.61 38.98
C LYS A 702 -2.98 -19.26 39.37
N ILE A 703 -2.75 -18.09 39.94
CA ILE A 703 -1.44 -17.67 40.43
C ILE A 703 -0.97 -18.63 41.53
N ASP A 704 -1.85 -18.97 42.47
CA ASP A 704 -1.53 -19.91 43.55
C ASP A 704 -1.19 -21.31 43.02
N GLU A 705 -1.94 -21.82 42.04
CA GLU A 705 -1.66 -23.08 41.36
C GLU A 705 -0.25 -23.07 40.74
N LEU A 706 0.11 -22.01 40.02
CA LEU A 706 1.40 -21.88 39.33
C LEU A 706 2.56 -21.75 40.32
N LEU A 707 2.41 -20.92 41.35
CA LEU A 707 3.43 -20.76 42.40
C LEU A 707 3.67 -22.05 43.19
N SER A 708 2.64 -22.87 43.41
CA SER A 708 2.79 -24.16 44.11
C SER A 708 3.67 -25.18 43.37
N LYS A 709 3.83 -25.01 42.04
CA LYS A 709 4.67 -25.86 41.18
C LYS A 709 6.12 -25.36 41.12
N LEU A 710 6.38 -24.12 41.55
CA LEU A 710 7.69 -23.49 41.49
C LEU A 710 8.62 -24.08 42.57
N LYS A 711 9.79 -24.59 42.16
CA LYS A 711 10.81 -25.14 43.07
C LYS A 711 12.11 -24.37 42.96
N SER A 712 12.87 -24.28 44.04
CA SER A 712 14.11 -23.49 44.12
C SER A 712 15.21 -23.94 43.17
N ASP A 713 15.20 -25.21 42.74
CA ASP A 713 16.16 -25.82 41.83
C ASP A 713 15.78 -25.71 40.34
N MET A 714 14.61 -25.14 40.02
CA MET A 714 14.17 -24.94 38.64
C MET A 714 15.09 -23.96 37.90
N ARG A 715 15.35 -24.25 36.63
CA ARG A 715 16.11 -23.39 35.73
C ARG A 715 15.17 -22.67 34.77
N PRO A 716 15.42 -21.39 34.48
CA PRO A 716 14.63 -20.70 33.48
C PRO A 716 14.96 -21.20 32.07
N GLU A 717 13.95 -21.25 31.20
CA GLU A 717 14.08 -21.53 29.77
C GLU A 717 14.82 -20.40 29.03
N TRP A 718 14.78 -19.17 29.57
CA TRP A 718 15.56 -18.02 29.07
C TRP A 718 15.84 -17.01 30.18
N GLY A 719 16.85 -16.15 30.01
CA GLY A 719 17.28 -15.21 31.04
C GLY A 719 18.07 -15.88 32.18
N ILE A 720 18.37 -15.10 33.23
CA ILE A 720 19.29 -15.51 34.31
C ILE A 720 18.64 -15.59 35.70
N MET A 721 17.39 -15.14 35.87
CA MET A 721 16.70 -15.14 37.17
C MET A 721 16.53 -16.56 37.70
N THR A 722 16.84 -16.76 38.98
CA THR A 722 16.40 -17.97 39.71
C THR A 722 14.91 -17.84 40.08
N PRO A 723 14.25 -18.93 40.49
CA PRO A 723 12.86 -18.89 40.94
C PRO A 723 12.59 -17.81 42.00
N GLN A 724 13.49 -17.65 42.97
CA GLN A 724 13.35 -16.63 44.02
C GLN A 724 13.53 -15.21 43.47
N HIS A 725 14.54 -14.97 42.62
CA HIS A 725 14.72 -13.66 41.98
C HIS A 725 13.49 -13.25 41.17
N MET A 726 12.86 -14.18 40.46
CA MET A 726 11.65 -13.91 39.69
C MET A 726 10.48 -13.49 40.59
N VAL A 727 10.25 -14.19 41.71
CA VAL A 727 9.18 -13.85 42.66
C VAL A 727 9.43 -12.50 43.32
N GLU A 728 10.66 -12.22 43.74
CA GLU A 728 11.04 -10.94 44.35
C GLU A 728 10.96 -9.76 43.37
N HIS A 729 11.29 -9.99 42.10
CA HIS A 729 11.12 -9.03 41.00
C HIS A 729 9.64 -8.66 40.79
N LEU A 730 8.76 -9.66 40.81
CA LEU A 730 7.32 -9.43 40.69
C LEU A 730 6.75 -8.72 41.93
N GLU A 731 7.19 -9.09 43.14
CA GLU A 731 6.82 -8.38 44.38
C GLU A 731 7.20 -6.90 44.29
N TYR A 732 8.41 -6.60 43.83
CA TYR A 732 8.87 -5.22 43.62
C TYR A 732 7.96 -4.45 42.66
N THR A 733 7.51 -5.10 41.59
CA THR A 733 6.57 -4.49 40.64
C THR A 733 5.24 -4.13 41.32
N TYR A 734 4.74 -4.94 42.26
CA TYR A 734 3.54 -4.59 43.02
C TYR A 734 3.75 -3.47 44.05
N LYS A 735 4.96 -3.29 44.59
CA LYS A 735 5.27 -2.10 45.43
C LYS A 735 5.16 -0.81 44.62
N ILE A 736 5.58 -0.85 43.35
CA ILE A 736 5.36 0.27 42.42
C ILE A 736 3.85 0.45 42.16
N ALA A 737 3.16 -0.64 41.81
CA ALA A 737 1.73 -0.62 41.47
C ALA A 737 0.80 -0.20 42.63
N SER A 738 1.25 -0.32 43.88
CA SER A 738 0.50 0.09 45.09
C SER A 738 0.89 1.49 45.59
N GLY A 739 1.75 2.21 44.87
CA GLY A 739 2.18 3.55 45.25
C GLY A 739 3.25 3.60 46.36
N GLU A 740 3.68 2.45 46.91
CA GLU A 740 4.75 2.39 47.92
C GLU A 740 6.09 2.90 47.36
N ILE A 741 6.31 2.73 46.05
CA ILE A 741 7.50 3.20 45.33
C ILE A 741 7.03 4.01 44.11
N GLN A 742 7.29 5.31 44.10
CA GLN A 742 6.93 6.23 43.01
C GLN A 742 8.01 7.27 42.68
N ASP A 743 9.05 7.38 43.51
CA ASP A 743 10.16 8.32 43.31
C ASP A 743 11.22 7.73 42.37
N PHE A 744 10.91 7.70 41.07
CA PHE A 744 11.83 7.29 40.00
C PHE A 744 11.42 7.89 38.65
N ASP A 745 12.37 7.99 37.72
CA ASP A 745 12.12 8.48 36.36
C ASP A 745 11.59 7.37 35.42
N VAL A 746 10.76 7.76 34.46
CA VAL A 746 10.36 6.90 33.33
C VAL A 746 11.56 6.75 32.38
N ASN A 747 12.04 5.53 32.18
CA ASN A 747 13.26 5.28 31.41
C ASN A 747 12.99 5.18 29.89
N THR A 748 11.77 4.85 29.50
CA THR A 748 11.39 4.82 28.09
C THR A 748 11.45 6.23 27.48
N PRO A 749 12.23 6.46 26.41
CA PRO A 749 12.31 7.76 25.77
C PRO A 749 10.95 8.27 25.30
N GLU A 750 10.64 9.54 25.57
CA GLU A 750 9.36 10.19 25.26
C GLU A 750 8.88 9.91 23.83
N LYS A 751 9.78 9.96 22.85
CA LYS A 751 9.51 9.70 21.41
C LYS A 751 8.93 8.31 21.08
N ILE A 752 9.07 7.32 21.97
CA ILE A 752 8.51 5.97 21.80
C ILE A 752 7.55 5.57 22.93
N LEU A 753 7.38 6.41 23.94
CA LEU A 753 6.62 6.09 25.14
C LEU A 753 5.18 5.68 24.80
N GLU A 754 4.49 6.48 23.98
CA GLU A 754 3.12 6.19 23.54
C GLU A 754 2.98 4.81 22.89
N LYS A 755 3.97 4.42 22.06
CA LYS A 755 3.98 3.11 21.39
C LYS A 755 4.23 1.97 22.37
N VAL A 756 5.14 2.18 23.33
CA VAL A 756 5.46 1.19 24.37
C VAL A 756 4.25 1.03 25.29
N HIS A 757 3.61 2.12 25.70
CA HIS A 757 2.37 2.14 26.46
C HIS A 757 1.25 1.40 25.73
N ALA A 758 1.00 1.72 24.46
CA ALA A 758 -0.02 1.04 23.64
C ALA A 758 0.20 -0.48 23.54
N SER A 759 1.44 -0.97 23.70
CA SER A 759 1.73 -2.40 23.70
C SER A 759 1.09 -3.15 24.87
N LEU A 760 0.64 -2.49 25.94
CA LEU A 760 -0.14 -3.12 27.02
C LEU A 760 -1.47 -3.70 26.51
N TYR A 761 -2.08 -3.05 25.53
CA TYR A 761 -3.40 -3.41 25.00
C TYR A 761 -3.36 -4.53 23.96
N ASN A 762 -2.25 -4.68 23.23
CA ASN A 762 -2.13 -5.72 22.21
C ASN A 762 -2.02 -7.13 22.82
N TYR A 763 -2.22 -8.16 22.01
CA TYR A 763 -2.07 -9.55 22.45
C TYR A 763 -0.67 -10.14 22.17
N ASP A 764 0.34 -9.28 21.98
CA ASP A 764 1.72 -9.73 21.77
C ASP A 764 2.41 -10.01 23.11
N LYS A 765 3.07 -11.17 23.20
CA LYS A 765 3.92 -11.54 24.34
C LYS A 765 5.11 -10.58 24.47
N PHE A 766 5.60 -10.39 25.70
CA PHE A 766 6.85 -9.66 25.90
C PHE A 766 8.03 -10.37 25.22
N PRO A 767 8.98 -9.62 24.61
CA PRO A 767 10.16 -10.20 23.99
C PRO A 767 11.00 -10.98 25.00
N LYS A 768 11.42 -12.19 24.62
CA LYS A 768 12.38 -12.99 25.41
C LYS A 768 13.74 -12.28 25.45
N ASN A 769 14.45 -12.39 26.58
CA ASN A 769 15.75 -11.77 26.81
C ASN A 769 15.76 -10.24 26.64
N SER A 770 14.63 -9.58 26.94
CA SER A 770 14.57 -8.12 27.02
C SER A 770 15.27 -7.63 28.28
N GLN A 771 16.06 -6.56 28.17
CA GLN A 771 16.80 -5.99 29.29
C GLN A 771 15.89 -5.05 30.09
N PHE A 772 15.84 -5.22 31.40
CA PHE A 772 15.15 -4.28 32.28
C PHE A 772 15.98 -2.98 32.37
N PRO A 773 15.39 -1.78 32.27
CA PRO A 773 16.16 -0.55 32.07
C PRO A 773 17.11 -0.11 33.22
N LEU A 774 17.02 -0.73 34.40
CA LEU A 774 17.78 -0.38 35.61
C LEU A 774 18.74 -1.47 36.10
N LEU A 775 18.80 -2.63 35.42
CA LEU A 775 19.70 -3.72 35.81
C LEU A 775 20.98 -3.67 34.96
N GLU A 776 22.13 -3.80 35.62
CA GLU A 776 23.39 -4.04 34.91
C GLU A 776 23.30 -5.32 34.08
N LYS A 777 23.99 -5.33 32.94
CA LYS A 777 23.87 -6.42 31.97
C LYS A 777 24.37 -7.72 32.59
N ASP A 778 23.51 -8.74 32.56
CA ASP A 778 23.81 -10.11 33.02
C ASP A 778 24.10 -10.22 34.54
N THR A 779 23.63 -9.26 35.35
CA THR A 779 23.73 -9.30 36.82
C THR A 779 22.37 -9.54 37.48
N LEU A 780 22.38 -10.21 38.63
CA LEU A 780 21.22 -10.35 39.50
C LEU A 780 21.40 -9.46 40.73
N ASP A 781 20.31 -8.83 41.18
CA ASP A 781 20.28 -8.14 42.47
C ASP A 781 20.47 -9.12 43.63
N GLU A 782 20.92 -8.62 44.78
CA GLU A 782 20.95 -9.43 46.01
C GLU A 782 19.52 -9.82 46.42
N LEU A 783 19.33 -11.10 46.74
CA LEU A 783 18.06 -11.63 47.26
C LEU A 783 17.69 -10.93 48.57
N ARG A 784 16.44 -10.48 48.66
CA ARG A 784 15.88 -9.72 49.78
C ARG A 784 15.31 -10.62 50.87
N HIS A 785 14.85 -11.82 50.51
CA HIS A 785 14.28 -12.78 51.46
C HIS A 785 15.22 -13.96 51.72
N ALA A 786 15.00 -14.62 52.85
CA ALA A 786 15.84 -15.75 53.27
C ALA A 786 15.71 -16.98 52.36
N ASP A 787 14.52 -17.21 51.80
CA ASP A 787 14.20 -18.36 50.97
C ASP A 787 13.01 -18.09 50.03
N LEU A 788 12.78 -19.03 49.10
CA LEU A 788 11.70 -18.97 48.12
C LEU A 788 10.30 -19.00 48.75
N GLU A 789 10.09 -19.76 49.85
CA GLU A 789 8.78 -19.84 50.51
C GLU A 789 8.39 -18.49 51.09
N THR A 790 9.32 -17.83 51.79
CA THR A 790 9.15 -16.47 52.33
C THR A 790 8.90 -15.47 51.20
N ALA A 791 9.63 -15.57 50.09
CA ALA A 791 9.44 -14.70 48.93
C ALA A 791 8.04 -14.84 48.32
N ILE A 792 7.52 -16.07 48.22
CA ILE A 792 6.16 -16.35 47.72
C ILE A 792 5.10 -15.74 48.65
N GLU A 793 5.25 -15.88 49.98
CA GLU A 793 4.32 -15.26 50.94
C GLU A 793 4.29 -13.73 50.80
N LYS A 794 5.46 -13.10 50.69
CA LYS A 794 5.59 -11.65 50.55
C LYS A 794 5.05 -11.13 49.22
N PHE A 795 5.28 -11.86 48.14
CA PHE A 795 4.65 -11.59 46.84
C PHE A 795 3.12 -11.55 46.95
N LYS A 796 2.50 -12.55 47.60
CA LYS A 796 1.03 -12.61 47.77
C LYS A 796 0.50 -11.48 48.65
N GLU A 797 1.18 -11.19 49.76
CA GLU A 797 0.85 -10.06 50.63
C GLU A 797 0.86 -8.74 49.85
N GLN A 798 1.90 -8.52 49.03
CA GLN A 798 2.05 -7.28 48.27
C GLN A 798 1.02 -7.15 47.14
N ARG A 799 0.69 -8.25 46.45
CA ARG A 799 -0.37 -8.25 45.43
C ARG A 799 -1.73 -7.85 46.03
N LYS A 800 -2.03 -8.33 47.24
CA LYS A 800 -3.26 -7.95 47.95
C LYS A 800 -3.32 -6.44 48.22
N LYS A 801 -2.21 -5.84 48.66
CA LYS A 801 -2.13 -4.37 48.84
C LYS A 801 -2.34 -3.61 47.54
N TYR A 802 -1.77 -4.08 46.43
CA TYR A 802 -2.00 -3.51 45.10
C TYR A 802 -3.51 -3.50 44.74
N ILE A 803 -4.20 -4.61 44.96
CA ILE A 803 -5.65 -4.72 44.69
C ILE A 803 -6.45 -3.80 45.62
N GLU A 804 -6.12 -3.76 46.91
CA GLU A 804 -6.77 -2.90 47.90
C GLU A 804 -6.56 -1.40 47.59
N TYR A 805 -5.35 -1.00 47.20
CA TYR A 805 -5.03 0.37 46.82
C TYR A 805 -5.94 0.90 45.70
N PHE A 806 -6.13 0.15 44.62
CA PHE A 806 -7.01 0.53 43.50
C PHE A 806 -8.50 0.30 43.78
N LYS A 807 -8.85 -0.34 44.90
CA LYS A 807 -10.22 -0.38 45.41
C LYS A 807 -10.55 0.90 46.16
N GLU A 808 -9.59 1.41 46.94
CA GLU A 808 -9.72 2.67 47.67
C GLU A 808 -9.54 3.91 46.77
N ASN A 809 -8.71 3.79 45.73
CA ASN A 809 -8.35 4.87 44.80
C ASN A 809 -8.63 4.48 43.34
N PRO A 810 -9.90 4.41 42.90
CA PRO A 810 -10.27 3.89 41.58
C PRO A 810 -9.75 4.73 40.40
N GLU A 811 -9.58 6.04 40.61
CA GLU A 811 -9.11 7.00 39.59
C GLU A 811 -7.60 7.31 39.71
N ALA A 812 -6.86 6.58 40.55
CA ALA A 812 -5.42 6.80 40.70
C ALA A 812 -4.67 6.50 39.40
N ILE A 813 -3.67 7.33 39.11
CA ILE A 813 -2.71 7.15 38.02
C ILE A 813 -1.33 7.12 38.68
N LEU A 814 -0.58 6.05 38.44
CA LEU A 814 0.74 5.81 39.05
C LEU A 814 1.80 5.62 37.96
N ASN A 815 3.02 6.04 38.25
CA ASN A 815 4.15 5.90 37.34
C ASN A 815 4.63 4.45 37.24
N ASN A 816 5.03 4.07 36.03
CA ASN A 816 5.74 2.85 35.70
C ASN A 816 7.02 3.18 34.91
N MET A 817 8.11 2.50 35.25
CA MET A 817 9.44 2.75 34.69
C MET A 817 9.54 2.59 33.16
N VAL A 818 8.67 1.76 32.57
CA VAL A 818 8.71 1.42 31.13
C VAL A 818 7.51 2.00 30.39
N PHE A 819 6.33 1.94 30.99
CA PHE A 819 5.08 2.29 30.32
C PHE A 819 4.59 3.71 30.62
N GLY A 820 5.25 4.44 31.52
CA GLY A 820 4.83 5.79 31.90
C GLY A 820 3.71 5.77 32.93
N GLU A 821 2.84 6.78 32.89
CA GLU A 821 1.69 6.89 33.79
C GLU A 821 0.62 5.84 33.44
N MET A 822 0.16 5.06 34.42
CA MET A 822 -0.83 4.00 34.20
C MET A 822 -1.97 4.07 35.21
N ASN A 823 -3.20 3.88 34.71
CA ASN A 823 -4.40 3.71 35.51
C ASN A 823 -4.60 2.26 35.98
N LYS A 824 -5.63 2.02 36.80
CA LYS A 824 -6.00 0.70 37.31
C LYS A 824 -6.06 -0.40 36.24
N TYR A 825 -6.68 -0.08 35.10
CA TYR A 825 -6.90 -1.06 34.04
C TYR A 825 -5.60 -1.43 33.33
N GLU A 826 -4.72 -0.45 33.10
CA GLU A 826 -3.42 -0.66 32.48
C GLU A 826 -2.47 -1.45 33.39
N TRP A 827 -2.53 -1.23 34.70
CA TRP A 827 -1.83 -2.08 35.67
C TRP A 827 -2.31 -3.53 35.63
N TYR A 828 -3.62 -3.76 35.49
CA TYR A 828 -4.16 -5.11 35.30
C TYR A 828 -3.67 -5.76 33.99
N LEU A 829 -3.61 -4.99 32.88
CA LEU A 829 -3.07 -5.49 31.61
C LEU A 829 -1.57 -5.84 31.73
N LEU A 830 -0.79 -4.99 32.41
CA LEU A 830 0.61 -5.24 32.69
C LEU A 830 0.78 -6.50 33.55
N GLU A 831 0.05 -6.62 34.66
CA GLU A 831 0.09 -7.78 35.56
C GLU A 831 -0.10 -9.08 34.77
N ARG A 832 -1.17 -9.15 33.96
CA ARG A 832 -1.46 -10.34 33.15
C ARG A 832 -0.29 -10.68 32.23
N LYS A 833 0.25 -9.70 31.48
CA LYS A 833 1.37 -9.94 30.56
C LYS A 833 2.66 -10.32 31.28
N HIS A 834 2.94 -9.65 32.38
CA HIS A 834 4.18 -9.76 33.13
C HIS A 834 4.27 -11.11 33.85
N LEU A 835 3.18 -11.54 34.51
CA LEU A 835 3.08 -12.87 35.11
C LEU A 835 3.14 -13.97 34.04
N ASN A 836 2.42 -13.82 32.93
CA ASN A 836 2.49 -14.82 31.85
C ASN A 836 3.93 -14.98 31.33
N HIS A 837 4.66 -13.87 31.15
CA HIS A 837 6.05 -13.92 30.69
C HIS A 837 6.95 -14.71 31.64
N HIS A 838 6.87 -14.44 32.95
CA HIS A 838 7.73 -15.10 33.94
C HIS A 838 7.28 -16.54 34.25
N PHE A 839 5.99 -16.85 34.25
CA PHE A 839 5.58 -18.25 34.41
C PHE A 839 5.93 -19.10 33.19
N GLU A 840 5.85 -18.55 31.97
CA GLU A 840 6.37 -19.22 30.77
C GLU A 840 7.90 -19.38 30.82
N GLN A 841 8.63 -18.43 31.43
CA GLN A 841 10.08 -18.50 31.63
C GLN A 841 10.50 -19.75 32.42
N PHE A 842 9.64 -20.25 33.30
CA PHE A 842 9.89 -21.47 34.10
C PHE A 842 9.02 -22.66 33.66
N ASN A 843 8.44 -22.60 32.45
CA ASN A 843 7.59 -23.66 31.88
C ASN A 843 6.43 -24.09 32.80
N LEU A 844 5.76 -23.11 33.42
CA LEU A 844 4.65 -23.34 34.36
C LEU A 844 3.26 -23.22 33.72
N LEU A 845 3.14 -22.56 32.57
CA LEU A 845 1.88 -22.28 31.87
C LEU A 845 1.40 -23.39 30.95
#